data_AF-A0A2D9Z342-F1
#
_entry.id   AF-A0A2D9Z342-F1
#
_cell.length_a   1.000
_cell.length_b   1.000
_cell.length_c   1.000
_cell.angle_alpha   90.00
_cell.angle_beta   90.00
_cell.angle_gamma   90.00
#
_symmetry.space_group_name_H-M   'P 1'
#
loop_
_entity.id
_entity.type
_entity.pdbx_description
1 polymer ?
#
loop_
_entity_poly.entity_id
_entity_poly.type
_entity_poly.pdbx_seq_one_letter_code
_entity_poly.pdbx_strand_id
1 'polypeptide(L)'
;MFNSDSPMPSHKFQLTLLAAALIFPKLVLASEPKAPAYECVFTISPVQVDGFDNDDSWKQANLVTPFLIPNSGAAPIAGTKVKLAWDLDYFYFYAEMSDKEVLATYQEHDSPLWLEDVFELFLRPSIKHEGYYEFQTSPRGTTFDIFWPNAEERQTTFSKQLKADDFQFDVATRVLEEQSKWIAEGRIRWSDLHHTGGRPQADETWTFALCRYDYLTDEKPELTSSAPLSQANFHLREDYSEIIFLAPPTLDTKFHVDNSRVIGAPTPPPAFKAVRKYEHIKLGTPIFLAIEPGTNALLAITQDNPEGKSRLVRVDRESGDVTEVVKFKALAYNLCFHPDYLQNGYIFVGSNDASGPESQGYVHRVTVKEGIADANSQKLIIQWPSNGHNGAAVTFGHDGMLYVTTGDGTSDSDDNLAGQQLDHLLAKLLRLDVDSATEEQGYVVPKDNPFIGREGTAPETYAYGLRNPWRMTTDSKTGQIWIGNNGQDLWEQVYLAKPKANWGWSVYEGSHPFYLERQLGPDPHTKPTFEHHHQEARSLTGGIVYYGDEHPQLQGAYIYGDYSTGKIWAGRHDGKRITWHDEIADSQMAIACFVEDSDGDLLILDYQNGGEIYKLVPNDQQDYSKTFPRKLSDSGIFSNVADYQLADGAIPYDVNSPLWSDGALKTRHIVLTDAEDKIVASDVGAWSFPERTVLVKSFSLEMKEGVPESRKLIETRFLTKQDNEWVGYSYRWNKSQTDAFLVESEGRQEKFRIHTNAGVTTQVWNYPSRSECMMCHARAAKYVLGLQTTQLNRTFDYGSHEENQLSYLQRTGHLTINTAGQHAKFAEHREFLTSFDKTRSQEIAKQVKSAPDQRPMANDGYFASGEQGIPKLANVSDKSASIESRARSYIYSNCAQCHVGAGGGNSQMHFEWTRSLSEMNVVNKQPLHGNKGVPEGMLITPGKPDASVLLKRMTTRGSGQMPIIATHKVDEEAVSVIRQWIQELNN
;
A
#
# COMPACT_ATOMS: atom_id res chain seq x y z
N MET A 1 -11.00 -64.11 18.96
CA MET A 1 -11.90 -64.00 20.12
C MET A 1 -12.56 -62.64 20.00
N PHE A 2 -13.51 -62.50 19.06
CA PHE A 2 -14.98 -62.69 19.20
C PHE A 2 -15.57 -61.54 20.06
N ASN A 3 -16.47 -60.66 19.60
CA ASN A 3 -17.32 -60.53 18.41
C ASN A 3 -17.79 -59.04 18.35
N SER A 4 -17.88 -58.34 17.21
CA SER A 4 -18.99 -58.33 16.22
C SER A 4 -20.27 -57.65 16.82
N ASP A 5 -21.02 -56.72 16.22
CA ASP A 5 -21.35 -56.40 14.83
C ASP A 5 -22.04 -55.01 14.73
N SER A 6 -21.83 -54.30 13.61
CA SER A 6 -22.78 -53.32 12.99
C SER A 6 -23.89 -54.11 12.26
N PRO A 7 -25.08 -53.58 11.78
CA PRO A 7 -25.31 -52.23 11.21
C PRO A 7 -26.76 -51.62 11.32
N MET A 8 -26.92 -50.36 10.83
CA MET A 8 -28.00 -49.63 10.10
C MET A 8 -29.51 -50.08 10.14
N PRO A 9 -30.55 -49.26 9.76
CA PRO A 9 -30.57 -48.03 8.94
C PRO A 9 -31.59 -46.92 9.37
N SER A 10 -31.73 -45.96 8.46
CA SER A 10 -32.47 -44.70 8.39
C SER A 10 -34.02 -44.72 8.39
N HIS A 11 -34.55 -43.50 8.60
CA HIS A 11 -35.74 -42.86 7.98
C HIS A 11 -37.07 -42.71 8.76
N LYS A 12 -37.43 -41.41 8.91
CA LYS A 12 -38.71 -40.73 8.59
C LYS A 12 -39.77 -40.47 9.68
N PHE A 13 -40.06 -39.16 9.80
CA PHE A 13 -41.35 -38.45 9.94
C PHE A 13 -42.12 -38.43 11.28
N GLN A 14 -42.15 -37.23 11.87
CA GLN A 14 -43.34 -36.39 12.14
C GLN A 14 -44.59 -37.06 12.74
N LEU A 15 -44.97 -36.70 13.98
CA LEU A 15 -46.15 -35.87 14.25
C LEU A 15 -46.30 -35.51 15.75
N THR A 16 -46.78 -34.30 15.95
CA THR A 16 -47.24 -33.62 17.15
C THR A 16 -48.25 -34.43 17.98
N LEU A 17 -48.12 -34.43 19.31
CA LEU A 17 -49.29 -34.49 20.21
C LEU A 17 -48.97 -33.88 21.58
N LEU A 18 -49.78 -32.88 21.94
CA LEU A 18 -49.91 -32.31 23.28
C LEU A 18 -50.23 -33.41 24.30
N ALA A 19 -49.51 -33.40 25.42
CA ALA A 19 -50.00 -33.93 26.69
C ALA A 19 -49.52 -33.01 27.82
N ALA A 20 -50.46 -32.28 28.40
CA ALA A 20 -50.26 -31.48 29.61
C ALA A 20 -49.96 -32.42 30.79
N ALA A 21 -48.80 -32.26 31.40
CA ALA A 21 -48.49 -32.80 32.71
C ALA A 21 -48.14 -31.64 33.64
N LEU A 22 -48.96 -31.48 34.68
CA LEU A 22 -48.78 -30.55 35.79
C LEU A 22 -47.39 -30.74 36.42
N ILE A 23 -46.54 -29.73 36.26
CA ILE A 23 -45.32 -29.56 37.05
C ILE A 23 -45.57 -28.33 37.92
N PHE A 24 -45.52 -28.53 39.24
CA PHE A 24 -45.55 -27.46 40.24
C PHE A 24 -44.54 -26.36 39.86
N PRO A 25 -44.86 -25.06 39.97
CA PRO A 25 -43.85 -24.04 39.80
C PRO A 25 -42.85 -24.22 40.95
N LYS A 26 -41.62 -24.62 40.63
CA LYS A 26 -40.49 -24.22 41.44
C LYS A 26 -40.56 -22.71 41.46
N LEU A 27 -40.81 -22.17 42.65
CA LEU A 27 -40.66 -20.76 42.95
C LEU A 27 -39.25 -20.37 42.46
N VAL A 28 -39.18 -19.75 41.28
CA VAL A 28 -37.99 -19.01 40.87
C VAL A 28 -38.00 -17.84 41.85
N LEU A 29 -37.16 -17.92 42.87
CA LEU A 29 -36.74 -16.74 43.59
C LEU A 29 -36.25 -15.80 42.50
N ALA A 30 -36.99 -14.71 42.27
CA ALA A 30 -36.50 -13.61 41.48
C ALA A 30 -35.13 -13.24 42.06
N SER A 31 -34.08 -13.34 41.26
CA SER A 31 -32.81 -12.71 41.62
C SER A 31 -33.13 -11.25 41.93
N GLU A 32 -32.69 -10.76 43.08
CA GLU A 32 -32.76 -9.35 43.40
C GLU A 32 -32.25 -8.52 42.20
N PRO A 33 -32.88 -7.38 41.88
CA PRO A 33 -32.43 -6.54 40.77
C PRO A 33 -30.96 -6.20 40.99
N LYS A 34 -30.09 -6.67 40.09
CA LYS A 34 -28.68 -6.32 40.07
C LYS A 34 -28.58 -4.80 40.01
N ALA A 35 -27.73 -4.19 40.83
CA ALA A 35 -27.48 -2.76 40.78
C ALA A 35 -27.14 -2.34 39.34
N PRO A 36 -27.57 -1.16 38.87
CA PRO A 36 -27.23 -0.69 37.53
C PRO A 36 -25.70 -0.61 37.38
N ALA A 37 -25.19 -0.96 36.19
CA ALA A 37 -23.77 -0.85 35.89
C ALA A 37 -23.30 0.60 36.03
N TYR A 38 -22.10 0.79 36.57
CA TYR A 38 -21.46 2.10 36.65
C TYR A 38 -20.90 2.48 35.27
N GLU A 39 -21.10 3.73 34.86
CA GLU A 39 -20.64 4.21 33.56
C GLU A 39 -19.19 4.69 33.61
N CYS A 40 -18.37 4.20 32.68
CA CYS A 40 -17.04 4.71 32.38
C CYS A 40 -17.12 5.53 31.09
N VAL A 41 -16.97 6.86 31.19
CA VAL A 41 -17.18 7.75 30.03
C VAL A 41 -15.98 7.74 29.08
N PHE A 42 -16.23 7.77 27.78
CA PHE A 42 -15.16 7.92 26.80
C PHE A 42 -14.66 9.38 26.77
N THR A 43 -13.34 9.59 26.81
CA THR A 43 -12.71 10.91 26.65
C THR A 43 -12.00 11.02 25.30
N ILE A 44 -12.17 12.17 24.65
CA ILE A 44 -11.61 12.49 23.32
C ILE A 44 -10.25 13.21 23.43
N SER A 45 -9.94 13.70 24.62
CA SER A 45 -8.67 14.32 24.96
C SER A 45 -8.03 13.52 26.10
N PRO A 46 -6.74 13.18 26.01
CA PRO A 46 -6.06 12.48 27.10
C PRO A 46 -6.13 13.29 28.39
N VAL A 47 -6.49 12.65 29.49
CA VAL A 47 -6.53 13.30 30.82
C VAL A 47 -5.12 13.66 31.27
N GLN A 48 -4.96 14.87 31.78
CA GLN A 48 -3.72 15.31 32.42
C GLN A 48 -3.69 14.82 33.86
N VAL A 49 -2.87 13.81 34.16
CA VAL A 49 -2.73 13.28 35.53
C VAL A 49 -1.94 14.27 36.39
N ASP A 50 -2.63 15.25 36.98
CA ASP A 50 -2.04 16.34 37.75
C ASP A 50 -2.72 16.55 39.13
N GLY A 51 -3.75 15.77 39.43
CA GLY A 51 -4.51 15.79 40.68
C GLY A 51 -5.61 16.84 40.70
N PHE A 52 -6.10 17.29 39.54
CA PHE A 52 -7.20 18.25 39.42
C PHE A 52 -8.38 17.64 38.65
N ASP A 53 -9.61 18.12 38.91
CA ASP A 53 -10.82 17.68 38.19
C ASP A 53 -11.24 18.64 37.08
N ASN A 54 -10.29 19.40 36.53
CA ASN A 54 -10.54 20.47 35.58
C ASN A 54 -10.65 19.99 34.12
N ASP A 55 -10.16 18.78 33.80
CA ASP A 55 -10.38 18.13 32.50
C ASP A 55 -11.87 18.00 32.18
N ASP A 56 -12.20 18.08 30.90
CA ASP A 56 -13.59 17.99 30.44
C ASP A 56 -14.18 16.60 30.63
N SER A 57 -13.35 15.55 30.64
CA SER A 57 -13.74 14.18 30.96
C SER A 57 -14.41 14.09 32.34
N TRP A 58 -13.84 14.76 33.34
CA TRP A 58 -14.34 14.75 34.72
C TRP A 58 -15.64 15.52 34.91
N LYS A 59 -15.96 16.46 34.02
CA LYS A 59 -17.25 17.16 34.02
C LYS A 59 -18.37 16.29 33.46
N GLN A 60 -18.04 15.34 32.57
CA GLN A 60 -18.97 14.42 31.92
C GLN A 60 -19.14 13.12 32.71
N ALA A 61 -18.13 12.71 33.48
CA ALA A 61 -18.14 11.47 34.24
C ALA A 61 -19.13 11.49 35.41
N ASN A 62 -19.88 10.39 35.53
CA ASN A 62 -20.79 10.14 36.65
C ASN A 62 -20.02 9.71 37.91
N LEU A 63 -20.60 10.01 39.07
CA LEU A 63 -20.05 9.56 40.35
C LEU A 63 -20.34 8.07 40.57
N VAL A 64 -19.31 7.32 40.96
CA VAL A 64 -19.43 5.95 41.47
C VAL A 64 -19.92 6.02 42.92
N THR A 65 -21.20 5.74 43.12
CA THR A 65 -21.89 5.81 44.42
C THR A 65 -23.03 4.79 44.48
N PRO A 66 -23.33 4.18 45.64
CA PRO A 66 -22.72 4.41 46.96
C PRO A 66 -21.45 3.58 47.22
N PHE A 67 -20.57 4.10 48.07
CA PHE A 67 -19.57 3.29 48.78
C PHE A 67 -20.20 2.75 50.06
N LEU A 68 -19.98 1.46 50.34
CA LEU A 68 -20.62 0.73 51.44
C LEU A 68 -19.58 -0.03 52.26
N ILE A 69 -19.84 -0.19 53.56
CA ILE A 69 -19.03 -1.04 54.45
C ILE A 69 -19.38 -2.53 54.17
N PRO A 70 -18.41 -3.38 53.76
CA PRO A 70 -18.65 -4.80 53.49
C PRO A 70 -19.32 -5.55 54.64
N ASN A 71 -20.05 -6.63 54.33
CA ASN A 71 -20.99 -7.37 55.20
C ASN A 71 -22.24 -6.58 55.63
N SER A 72 -22.07 -5.31 56.04
CA SER A 72 -23.15 -4.54 56.67
C SER A 72 -24.01 -3.76 55.68
N GLY A 73 -23.43 -3.37 54.54
CA GLY A 73 -24.07 -2.45 53.60
C GLY A 73 -24.31 -1.05 54.18
N ALA A 74 -23.70 -0.72 55.32
CA ALA A 74 -23.84 0.58 55.95
C ALA A 74 -23.07 1.66 55.18
N ALA A 75 -23.52 2.91 55.29
CA ALA A 75 -22.79 4.05 54.77
C ALA A 75 -21.48 4.26 55.57
N PRO A 76 -20.39 4.68 54.92
CA PRO A 76 -19.11 4.91 55.58
C PRO A 76 -19.14 6.17 56.44
N ILE A 77 -18.22 6.24 57.41
CA ILE A 77 -18.00 7.44 58.24
C ILE A 77 -17.43 8.57 57.38
N ALA A 78 -16.54 8.22 56.46
CA ALA A 78 -15.83 9.12 55.57
C ALA A 78 -16.33 9.00 54.12
N GLY A 79 -16.47 10.13 53.44
CA GLY A 79 -16.97 10.18 52.07
C GLY A 79 -15.91 9.83 51.03
N THR A 80 -16.31 9.06 50.03
CA THR A 80 -15.51 8.76 48.83
C THR A 80 -16.32 9.07 47.58
N LYS A 81 -15.72 9.79 46.65
CA LYS A 81 -16.31 10.15 45.35
C LYS A 81 -15.33 9.75 44.27
N VAL A 82 -15.76 8.88 43.36
CA VAL A 82 -14.91 8.47 42.24
C VAL A 82 -15.62 8.76 40.91
N LYS A 83 -14.84 9.19 39.92
CA LYS A 83 -15.24 9.32 38.52
C LYS A 83 -14.35 8.43 37.67
N LEU A 84 -14.91 7.82 36.63
CA LEU A 84 -14.21 6.88 35.75
C LEU A 84 -14.33 7.37 34.31
N ALA A 85 -13.20 7.32 33.58
CA ALA A 85 -13.16 7.63 32.16
C ALA A 85 -12.21 6.67 31.44
N TRP A 86 -12.29 6.62 30.11
CA TRP A 86 -11.36 5.86 29.29
C TRP A 86 -11.14 6.50 27.93
N ASP A 87 -9.99 6.23 27.32
CA ASP A 87 -9.74 6.50 25.91
C ASP A 87 -9.19 5.24 25.20
N LEU A 88 -8.68 5.40 23.98
CA LEU A 88 -8.14 4.28 23.22
C LEU A 88 -6.87 3.66 23.84
N ASP A 89 -6.15 4.37 24.71
CA ASP A 89 -4.87 3.94 25.29
C ASP A 89 -4.93 3.65 26.80
N TYR A 90 -5.84 4.29 27.53
CA TYR A 90 -5.87 4.30 28.99
C TYR A 90 -7.26 4.12 29.60
N PHE A 91 -7.27 3.49 30.78
CA PHE A 91 -8.28 3.66 31.81
C PHE A 91 -7.90 4.83 32.71
N TYR A 92 -8.85 5.64 33.14
CA TYR A 92 -8.65 6.78 34.04
C TYR A 92 -9.57 6.72 35.25
N PHE A 93 -9.08 7.19 36.39
CA PHE A 93 -9.91 7.49 37.55
C PHE A 93 -9.53 8.82 38.20
N TYR A 94 -10.54 9.44 38.82
CA TYR A 94 -10.37 10.56 39.74
C TYR A 94 -11.12 10.23 41.03
N ALA A 95 -10.42 10.20 42.16
CA ALA A 95 -10.96 9.88 43.48
C ALA A 95 -10.72 11.02 44.47
N GLU A 96 -11.80 11.51 45.10
CA GLU A 96 -11.76 12.43 46.23
C GLU A 96 -12.19 11.68 47.50
N MET A 97 -11.34 11.73 48.53
CA MET A 97 -11.51 10.99 49.79
C MET A 97 -11.43 11.95 50.96
N SER A 98 -12.31 11.78 51.95
CA SER A 98 -12.42 12.66 53.12
C SER A 98 -11.94 11.95 54.38
N ASP A 99 -10.75 12.28 54.86
CA ASP A 99 -10.06 11.55 55.92
C ASP A 99 -9.79 12.52 57.07
N LYS A 100 -10.15 12.14 58.30
CA LYS A 100 -9.94 13.02 59.47
C LYS A 100 -8.47 13.28 59.74
N GLU A 101 -7.66 12.25 59.55
CA GLU A 101 -6.21 12.26 59.61
C GLU A 101 -5.73 11.42 58.42
N VAL A 102 -4.68 11.87 57.73
CA VAL A 102 -4.11 11.15 56.58
C VAL A 102 -2.85 10.41 57.03
N LEU A 103 -2.90 9.09 57.07
CA LEU A 103 -1.81 8.19 57.41
C LEU A 103 -1.20 7.61 56.14
N ALA A 104 -0.02 8.11 55.76
CA ALA A 104 0.75 7.57 54.65
C ALA A 104 2.25 7.71 54.92
N THR A 105 2.97 6.60 54.97
CA THR A 105 4.37 6.47 55.37
C THR A 105 5.23 5.76 54.34
N TYR A 106 4.65 4.84 53.56
CA TYR A 106 5.36 4.16 52.49
C TYR A 106 5.74 5.12 51.36
N GLN A 107 6.82 4.78 50.66
CA GLN A 107 7.39 5.58 49.57
C GLN A 107 7.86 4.71 48.39
N GLU A 108 8.12 3.43 48.64
CA GLU A 108 8.60 2.51 47.61
C GLU A 108 7.41 1.87 46.89
N HIS A 109 7.47 1.83 45.56
CA HIS A 109 6.56 1.05 44.74
C HIS A 109 6.49 -0.41 45.22
N ASP A 110 5.30 -1.02 45.15
CA ASP A 110 4.98 -2.36 45.69
C ASP A 110 5.10 -2.51 47.22
N SER A 111 5.10 -1.40 47.96
CA SER A 111 4.94 -1.43 49.41
C SER A 111 3.56 -1.97 49.82
N PRO A 112 3.41 -2.52 51.04
CA PRO A 112 2.13 -3.05 51.52
C PRO A 112 1.15 -1.92 51.90
N LEU A 113 0.61 -1.21 50.90
CA LEU A 113 -0.19 0.00 51.09
C LEU A 113 -1.51 -0.24 51.84
N TRP A 114 -2.02 -1.47 51.86
CA TRP A 114 -3.19 -1.87 52.67
C TRP A 114 -3.00 -1.71 54.19
N LEU A 115 -1.80 -1.35 54.67
CA LEU A 115 -1.50 -1.04 56.08
C LEU A 115 -1.58 0.45 56.43
N GLU A 116 -1.94 1.31 55.47
CA GLU A 116 -2.11 2.76 55.62
C GLU A 116 -3.32 3.25 54.80
N ASP A 117 -3.57 4.57 54.76
CA ASP A 117 -4.65 5.09 53.92
C ASP A 117 -4.37 4.78 52.45
N VAL A 118 -5.33 4.13 51.80
CA VAL A 118 -5.14 3.63 50.43
C VAL A 118 -6.45 3.63 49.66
N PHE A 119 -6.35 3.97 48.38
CA PHE A 119 -7.38 3.75 47.37
C PHE A 119 -6.98 2.56 46.50
N GLU A 120 -7.89 1.60 46.34
CA GLU A 120 -7.66 0.36 45.62
C GLU A 120 -8.68 0.20 44.49
N LEU A 121 -8.20 -0.27 43.34
CA LEU A 121 -8.97 -0.52 42.14
C LEU A 121 -8.77 -1.98 41.71
N PHE A 122 -9.88 -2.71 41.60
CA PHE A 122 -9.89 -4.09 41.15
C PHE A 122 -10.64 -4.21 39.83
N LEU A 123 -9.96 -4.63 38.76
CA LEU A 123 -10.56 -4.80 37.43
C LEU A 123 -10.64 -6.28 37.07
N ARG A 124 -11.84 -6.79 36.82
CA ARG A 124 -12.09 -8.15 36.29
C ARG A 124 -12.77 -8.06 34.92
N PRO A 125 -11.97 -8.13 33.82
CA PRO A 125 -12.46 -7.94 32.45
C PRO A 125 -13.42 -9.00 31.93
N SER A 126 -13.51 -10.17 32.58
CA SER A 126 -14.43 -11.23 32.16
C SER A 126 -14.84 -12.11 33.32
N ILE A 127 -16.12 -12.44 33.39
CA ILE A 127 -16.63 -13.45 34.34
C ILE A 127 -16.30 -14.88 33.92
N LYS A 128 -15.96 -15.11 32.65
CA LYS A 128 -15.56 -16.42 32.11
C LYS A 128 -14.11 -16.76 32.41
N HIS A 129 -13.31 -15.78 32.83
CA HIS A 129 -11.89 -15.95 33.14
C HIS A 129 -11.63 -15.70 34.61
N GLU A 130 -10.62 -16.37 35.15
CA GLU A 130 -10.33 -16.30 36.59
C GLU A 130 -9.52 -15.06 36.98
N GLY A 131 -8.72 -14.56 36.05
CA GLY A 131 -7.78 -13.49 36.33
C GLY A 131 -8.40 -12.10 36.48
N TYR A 132 -7.78 -11.27 37.31
CA TYR A 132 -8.14 -9.88 37.56
C TYR A 132 -6.89 -9.07 37.96
N TYR A 133 -7.01 -7.76 37.91
CA TYR A 133 -5.93 -6.84 38.27
C TYR A 133 -6.28 -6.10 39.54
N GLU A 134 -5.25 -5.73 40.28
CA GLU A 134 -5.31 -4.91 41.48
C GLU A 134 -4.31 -3.77 41.34
N PHE A 135 -4.77 -2.55 41.60
CA PHE A 135 -3.99 -1.33 41.57
C PHE A 135 -4.28 -0.55 42.84
N GLN A 136 -3.26 -0.06 43.53
CA GLN A 136 -3.43 0.70 44.77
C GLN A 136 -2.60 1.98 44.76
N THR A 137 -3.12 3.03 45.36
CA THR A 137 -2.35 4.26 45.59
C THR A 137 -2.61 4.87 46.95
N SER A 138 -1.54 5.34 47.60
CA SER A 138 -1.60 6.04 48.88
C SER A 138 -1.65 7.56 48.69
N PRO A 139 -1.99 8.34 49.72
CA PRO A 139 -1.95 9.81 49.69
C PRO A 139 -0.60 10.41 49.25
N ARG A 140 0.50 9.67 49.38
CA ARG A 140 1.84 10.09 48.94
C ARG A 140 2.12 9.82 47.47
N GLY A 141 1.19 9.20 46.75
CA GLY A 141 1.36 8.75 45.37
C GLY A 141 2.22 7.49 45.26
N THR A 142 2.41 6.75 46.36
CA THR A 142 3.03 5.42 46.28
C THR A 142 2.05 4.47 45.60
N THR A 143 2.55 3.63 44.69
CA THR A 143 1.73 2.72 43.89
C THR A 143 2.05 1.26 44.19
N PHE A 144 1.05 0.40 43.99
CA PHE A 144 1.16 -1.06 43.96
C PHE A 144 0.31 -1.56 42.80
N ASP A 145 0.82 -2.53 42.04
CA ASP A 145 0.07 -3.16 40.97
C ASP A 145 0.42 -4.63 40.79
N ILE A 146 -0.59 -5.44 40.46
CA ILE A 146 -0.40 -6.87 40.31
C ILE A 146 -1.51 -7.48 39.43
N PHE A 147 -1.14 -8.47 38.63
CA PHE A 147 -2.08 -9.38 37.98
C PHE A 147 -2.23 -10.67 38.79
N TRP A 148 -3.48 -10.99 39.12
CA TRP A 148 -3.85 -12.25 39.75
C TRP A 148 -4.38 -13.20 38.69
N PRO A 149 -3.69 -14.31 38.35
CA PRO A 149 -4.17 -15.27 37.35
C PRO A 149 -5.42 -16.04 37.81
N ASN A 150 -5.57 -16.25 39.12
CA ASN A 150 -6.74 -16.82 39.78
C ASN A 150 -6.77 -16.42 41.28
N ALA A 151 -7.81 -16.85 41.99
CA ALA A 151 -8.01 -16.53 43.42
C ALA A 151 -7.36 -17.53 44.40
N GLU A 152 -6.76 -18.62 43.91
CA GLU A 152 -6.20 -19.71 44.71
C GLU A 152 -4.70 -19.52 45.01
N GLU A 153 -4.24 -20.03 46.17
CA GLU A 153 -2.83 -19.99 46.60
C GLU A 153 -2.16 -18.59 46.62
N ARG A 154 -2.89 -17.56 47.10
CA ARG A 154 -2.47 -16.14 47.09
C ARG A 154 -1.05 -15.88 47.59
N GLN A 155 -0.58 -16.58 48.63
CA GLN A 155 0.76 -16.35 49.17
C GLN A 155 1.87 -16.77 48.19
N THR A 156 1.68 -17.90 47.50
CA THR A 156 2.61 -18.39 46.47
C THR A 156 2.50 -17.57 45.20
N THR A 157 1.29 -17.15 44.84
CA THR A 157 1.01 -16.31 43.65
C THR A 157 1.58 -14.90 43.82
N PHE A 158 1.42 -14.28 44.98
CA PHE A 158 1.93 -12.95 45.30
C PHE A 158 3.44 -12.84 45.08
N SER A 159 4.22 -13.76 45.67
CA SER A 159 5.69 -13.74 45.51
C SER A 159 6.15 -13.97 44.06
N LYS A 160 5.32 -14.58 43.22
CA LYS A 160 5.65 -14.80 41.80
C LYS A 160 5.21 -13.62 40.92
N GLN A 161 4.08 -12.99 41.22
CA GLN A 161 3.44 -12.00 40.35
C GLN A 161 3.79 -10.55 40.68
N LEU A 162 4.18 -10.24 41.92
CA LEU A 162 4.48 -8.87 42.37
C LEU A 162 5.51 -8.12 41.50
N LYS A 163 6.37 -8.84 40.77
CA LYS A 163 7.37 -8.26 39.86
C LYS A 163 7.41 -8.96 38.50
N ALA A 164 6.35 -9.68 38.16
CA ALA A 164 6.28 -10.45 36.92
C ALA A 164 6.00 -9.57 35.70
N ASP A 165 5.30 -8.46 35.92
CA ASP A 165 4.89 -7.49 34.92
C ASP A 165 5.38 -6.09 35.36
N ASP A 166 5.59 -5.21 34.39
CA ASP A 166 6.02 -3.80 34.60
C ASP A 166 4.86 -2.90 34.16
N PHE A 167 3.88 -2.69 35.05
CA PHE A 167 2.69 -1.88 34.72
C PHE A 167 3.03 -0.39 34.74
N GLN A 168 2.50 0.35 33.77
CA GLN A 168 2.54 1.81 33.79
C GLN A 168 1.29 2.34 34.47
N PHE A 169 1.35 2.37 35.81
CA PHE A 169 0.34 2.95 36.66
C PHE A 169 0.77 4.34 37.15
N ASP A 170 0.40 5.38 36.38
CA ASP A 170 0.72 6.77 36.71
C ASP A 170 -0.35 7.35 37.65
N VAL A 171 0.07 7.97 38.76
CA VAL A 171 -0.83 8.63 39.72
C VAL A 171 -0.27 9.98 40.16
N ALA A 172 -1.14 10.98 40.22
CA ALA A 172 -0.91 12.26 40.90
C ALA A 172 -1.83 12.36 42.13
N THR A 173 -1.26 12.73 43.27
CA THR A 173 -2.01 12.88 44.52
C THR A 173 -1.89 14.27 45.12
N ARG A 174 -2.91 14.68 45.87
CA ARG A 174 -2.92 15.96 46.60
C ARG A 174 -3.58 15.79 47.96
N VAL A 175 -2.88 16.18 49.01
CA VAL A 175 -3.44 16.25 50.37
C VAL A 175 -3.91 17.67 50.64
N LEU A 176 -5.19 17.81 50.98
CA LEU A 176 -5.85 19.07 51.32
C LEU A 176 -6.15 19.09 52.82
N GLU A 177 -5.11 19.29 53.63
CA GLU A 177 -5.17 19.19 55.10
C GLU A 177 -6.27 20.08 55.71
N GLU A 178 -6.43 21.31 55.22
CA GLU A 178 -7.46 22.26 55.70
C GLU A 178 -8.90 21.78 55.44
N GLN A 179 -9.08 20.82 54.53
CA GLN A 179 -10.38 20.25 54.16
C GLN A 179 -10.57 18.82 54.66
N SER A 180 -9.58 18.25 55.37
CA SER A 180 -9.57 16.83 55.76
C SER A 180 -9.84 15.92 54.56
N LYS A 181 -9.11 16.14 53.46
CA LYS A 181 -9.28 15.41 52.20
C LYS A 181 -7.95 15.07 51.54
N TRP A 182 -7.96 14.04 50.72
CA TRP A 182 -6.94 13.83 49.71
C TRP A 182 -7.55 13.36 48.39
N ILE A 183 -6.82 13.61 47.33
CA ILE A 183 -7.22 13.33 45.95
C ILE A 183 -6.19 12.38 45.35
N ALA A 184 -6.67 11.42 44.57
CA ALA A 184 -5.86 10.63 43.66
C ALA A 184 -6.47 10.69 42.26
N GLU A 185 -5.66 11.09 41.29
CA GLU A 185 -5.97 11.00 39.87
C GLU A 185 -4.95 10.06 39.24
N GLY A 186 -5.40 9.12 38.42
CA GLY A 186 -4.48 8.14 37.83
C GLY A 186 -4.97 7.54 36.53
N ARG A 187 -4.04 6.84 35.87
CA ARG A 187 -4.31 6.12 34.62
C ARG A 187 -3.58 4.79 34.54
N ILE A 188 -4.16 3.84 33.81
CA ILE A 188 -3.61 2.51 33.56
C ILE A 188 -3.64 2.26 32.05
N ARG A 189 -2.54 1.79 31.48
CA ARG A 189 -2.45 1.53 30.04
C ARG A 189 -3.12 0.20 29.65
N TRP A 190 -3.89 0.21 28.57
CA TRP A 190 -4.57 -1.00 28.09
C TRP A 190 -3.62 -2.11 27.61
N SER A 191 -2.43 -1.77 27.13
CA SER A 191 -1.42 -2.76 26.75
C SER A 191 -0.95 -3.60 27.92
N ASP A 192 -1.02 -3.07 29.14
CA ASP A 192 -0.51 -3.76 30.33
C ASP A 192 -1.55 -4.78 30.82
N LEU A 193 -2.82 -4.61 30.42
CA LEU A 193 -3.90 -5.59 30.62
C LEU A 193 -3.91 -6.71 29.56
N HIS A 194 -2.77 -6.97 28.91
CA HIS A 194 -2.67 -7.97 27.85
C HIS A 194 -3.10 -9.37 28.33
N HIS A 195 -2.83 -9.80 29.56
CA HIS A 195 -3.26 -11.12 30.07
C HIS A 195 -4.78 -11.38 30.00
N THR A 196 -5.60 -10.34 29.84
CA THR A 196 -7.07 -10.43 29.76
C THR A 196 -7.66 -9.80 28.49
N GLY A 197 -6.84 -9.66 27.45
CA GLY A 197 -7.27 -9.21 26.12
C GLY A 197 -7.17 -7.69 25.91
N GLY A 198 -6.62 -6.94 26.87
CA GLY A 198 -6.40 -5.50 26.76
C GLY A 198 -7.69 -4.69 26.82
N ARG A 199 -7.73 -3.60 26.03
CA ARG A 199 -8.82 -2.59 26.00
C ARG A 199 -10.23 -3.20 25.90
N PRO A 200 -11.23 -2.68 26.62
CA PRO A 200 -12.63 -3.07 26.44
C PRO A 200 -13.17 -2.69 25.06
N GLN A 201 -14.16 -3.43 24.56
CA GLN A 201 -14.99 -3.00 23.44
C GLN A 201 -15.90 -1.84 23.87
N ALA A 202 -16.30 -1.01 22.92
CA ALA A 202 -17.39 -0.06 23.10
C ALA A 202 -18.64 -0.79 23.63
N ASP A 203 -19.23 -0.24 24.69
CA ASP A 203 -20.36 -0.77 25.46
C ASP A 203 -20.09 -2.14 26.12
N GLU A 204 -18.83 -2.57 26.22
CA GLU A 204 -18.49 -3.79 26.95
C GLU A 204 -18.71 -3.58 28.44
N THR A 205 -19.23 -4.62 29.10
CA THR A 205 -19.42 -4.65 30.55
C THR A 205 -18.38 -5.54 31.19
N TRP A 206 -17.61 -4.97 32.13
CA TRP A 206 -16.70 -5.70 33.01
C TRP A 206 -17.26 -5.73 34.44
N THR A 207 -16.59 -6.47 35.32
CA THR A 207 -16.86 -6.42 36.76
C THR A 207 -15.69 -5.78 37.48
N PHE A 208 -15.95 -4.96 38.49
CA PHE A 208 -14.92 -4.25 39.24
C PHE A 208 -15.34 -3.97 40.69
N ALA A 209 -14.36 -3.59 41.50
CA ALA A 209 -14.59 -3.00 42.81
C ALA A 209 -13.58 -1.87 43.02
N LEU A 210 -14.04 -0.76 43.59
CA LEU A 210 -13.18 0.26 44.17
C LEU A 210 -13.24 0.06 45.67
N CYS A 211 -12.09 -0.01 46.32
CA CYS A 211 -12.01 -0.16 47.76
C CYS A 211 -11.19 0.99 48.35
N ARG A 212 -11.46 1.30 49.61
CA ARG A 212 -10.69 2.26 50.38
C ARG A 212 -10.55 1.77 51.80
N TYR A 213 -9.33 1.86 52.32
CA TYR A 213 -9.03 1.76 53.73
C TYR A 213 -8.78 3.16 54.29
N ASP A 214 -9.56 3.55 55.29
CA ASP A 214 -9.41 4.80 56.07
C ASP A 214 -9.00 4.44 57.50
N TYR A 215 -7.76 4.75 57.86
CA TYR A 215 -7.23 4.50 59.18
C TYR A 215 -7.55 5.66 60.12
N LEU A 216 -8.69 5.56 60.80
CA LEU A 216 -9.16 6.53 61.80
C LEU A 216 -8.21 6.69 63.01
N THR A 217 -7.42 5.65 63.32
CA THR A 217 -6.33 5.60 64.30
C THR A 217 -5.32 4.52 63.86
N ASP A 218 -4.09 4.52 64.40
CA ASP A 218 -2.99 3.56 64.11
C ASP A 218 -3.32 2.04 64.22
N GLU A 219 -4.54 1.65 64.62
CA GLU A 219 -4.90 0.27 64.96
C GLU A 219 -6.19 -0.28 64.31
N LYS A 220 -7.06 0.55 63.71
CA LYS A 220 -8.34 0.08 63.14
C LYS A 220 -8.78 0.86 61.91
N PRO A 221 -8.73 0.26 60.72
CA PRO A 221 -9.23 0.92 59.52
C PRO A 221 -10.71 0.62 59.25
N GLU A 222 -11.36 1.56 58.55
CA GLU A 222 -12.67 1.36 57.93
C GLU A 222 -12.47 0.97 56.45
N LEU A 223 -12.85 -0.27 56.10
CA LEU A 223 -12.91 -0.70 54.70
C LEU A 223 -14.27 -0.31 54.10
N THR A 224 -14.22 0.33 52.94
CA THR A 224 -15.40 0.71 52.16
C THR A 224 -15.23 0.26 50.72
N SER A 225 -16.33 -0.07 50.03
CA SER A 225 -16.28 -0.50 48.63
C SER A 225 -17.45 0.04 47.80
N SER A 226 -17.19 0.31 46.52
CA SER A 226 -18.25 0.59 45.53
C SER A 226 -19.09 -0.64 45.20
N ALA A 227 -18.56 -1.84 45.46
CA ALA A 227 -19.24 -3.11 45.29
C ALA A 227 -19.89 -3.56 46.62
N PRO A 228 -21.09 -4.17 46.59
CA PRO A 228 -21.78 -4.65 47.78
C PRO A 228 -21.17 -5.97 48.29
N LEU A 229 -19.90 -5.93 48.71
CA LEU A 229 -19.16 -7.11 49.15
C LEU A 229 -19.85 -7.78 50.35
N SER A 230 -20.21 -9.05 50.19
CA SER A 230 -20.86 -9.86 51.22
C SER A 230 -19.94 -10.17 52.40
N GLN A 231 -18.63 -10.04 52.20
CA GLN A 231 -17.57 -10.26 53.17
C GLN A 231 -16.57 -9.11 53.13
N ALA A 232 -15.86 -8.88 54.24
CA ALA A 232 -14.69 -7.98 54.29
C ALA A 232 -13.48 -8.64 53.59
N ASN A 233 -13.67 -9.04 52.34
CA ASN A 233 -12.71 -9.71 51.47
C ASN A 233 -12.89 -9.12 50.06
N PHE A 234 -12.08 -8.12 49.74
CA PHE A 234 -12.07 -7.42 48.45
C PHE A 234 -11.62 -8.32 47.29
N HIS A 235 -11.02 -9.49 47.56
CA HIS A 235 -10.76 -10.50 46.52
C HIS A 235 -11.98 -11.39 46.22
N LEU A 236 -13.14 -11.16 46.86
CA LEU A 236 -14.39 -11.88 46.58
C LEU A 236 -15.08 -11.30 45.34
N ARG A 237 -14.46 -11.57 44.20
CA ARG A 237 -14.81 -11.09 42.86
C ARG A 237 -16.20 -11.48 42.35
N GLU A 238 -16.88 -12.41 43.00
CA GLU A 238 -18.28 -12.77 42.74
C GLU A 238 -19.25 -11.65 43.12
N ASP A 239 -18.85 -10.77 44.05
CA ASP A 239 -19.65 -9.65 44.55
C ASP A 239 -19.34 -8.32 43.84
N TYR A 240 -18.42 -8.32 42.86
CA TYR A 240 -18.04 -7.12 42.12
C TYR A 240 -19.24 -6.52 41.38
N SER A 241 -19.27 -5.19 41.32
CA SER A 241 -20.27 -4.46 40.54
C SER A 241 -19.91 -4.44 39.07
N GLU A 242 -20.89 -4.14 38.22
CA GLU A 242 -20.67 -3.98 36.79
C GLU A 242 -20.16 -2.57 36.46
N ILE A 243 -19.26 -2.48 35.49
CA ILE A 243 -18.83 -1.23 34.85
C ILE A 243 -19.04 -1.37 33.35
N ILE A 244 -19.65 -0.37 32.72
CA ILE A 244 -19.86 -0.30 31.27
C ILE A 244 -18.97 0.77 30.65
N PHE A 245 -18.21 0.40 29.62
CA PHE A 245 -17.33 1.31 28.88
C PHE A 245 -18.09 1.96 27.74
N LEU A 246 -18.62 3.16 27.97
CA LEU A 246 -19.51 3.82 27.02
C LEU A 246 -18.82 4.05 25.67
N ALA A 247 -19.53 3.79 24.58
CA ALA A 247 -19.02 4.02 23.24
C ALA A 247 -18.60 5.49 22.99
N PRO A 248 -17.55 5.71 22.18
CA PRO A 248 -17.19 7.05 21.73
C PRO A 248 -18.37 7.77 21.06
N PRO A 249 -18.62 9.05 21.38
CA PRO A 249 -19.75 9.77 20.81
C PRO A 249 -19.53 10.03 19.32
N THR A 250 -20.53 9.69 18.50
CA THR A 250 -20.51 10.02 17.07
C THR A 250 -20.63 11.53 16.87
N LEU A 251 -19.96 12.06 15.84
CA LEU A 251 -20.08 13.46 15.46
C LEU A 251 -21.38 13.69 14.70
N ASP A 252 -22.23 14.59 15.20
CA ASP A 252 -23.51 14.99 14.58
C ASP A 252 -23.33 16.06 13.48
N THR A 253 -22.21 15.99 12.75
CA THR A 253 -21.86 16.94 11.69
C THR A 253 -21.87 16.27 10.32
N LYS A 254 -22.04 17.07 9.26
CA LYS A 254 -21.98 16.58 7.88
C LYS A 254 -20.54 16.21 7.49
N PHE A 255 -20.37 15.08 6.80
CA PHE A 255 -19.06 14.54 6.37
C PHE A 255 -18.97 14.15 4.89
N HIS A 256 -19.92 14.62 4.08
CA HIS A 256 -19.93 14.47 2.63
C HIS A 256 -20.25 15.80 1.96
N VAL A 257 -19.92 15.95 0.69
CA VAL A 257 -20.18 17.14 -0.12
C VAL A 257 -21.17 16.78 -1.24
N ASP A 258 -22.44 17.19 -1.09
CA ASP A 258 -23.55 16.81 -1.99
C ASP A 258 -23.35 17.24 -3.45
N ASN A 259 -22.62 18.35 -3.65
CA ASN A 259 -22.59 19.07 -4.92
C ASN A 259 -21.23 18.99 -5.63
N SER A 260 -20.40 18.00 -5.30
CA SER A 260 -19.15 17.80 -6.04
C SER A 260 -19.45 17.59 -7.53
N ARG A 261 -18.84 18.42 -8.37
CA ARG A 261 -18.93 18.35 -9.84
C ARG A 261 -17.68 17.75 -10.47
N VAL A 262 -16.73 17.28 -9.66
CA VAL A 262 -15.49 16.65 -10.11
C VAL A 262 -15.78 15.19 -10.49
N ILE A 263 -16.58 15.01 -11.55
CA ILE A 263 -17.05 13.72 -12.05
C ILE A 263 -16.62 13.57 -13.51
N GLY A 264 -16.12 12.40 -13.88
CA GLY A 264 -15.53 12.12 -15.19
C GLY A 264 -14.18 12.83 -15.39
N ALA A 265 -13.83 13.05 -16.66
CA ALA A 265 -12.59 13.68 -17.10
C ALA A 265 -12.85 14.98 -17.88
N PRO A 266 -11.86 15.89 -18.02
CA PRO A 266 -11.96 17.10 -18.85
C PRO A 266 -11.90 16.84 -20.36
N THR A 267 -11.66 15.59 -20.76
CA THR A 267 -11.64 15.08 -22.12
C THR A 267 -12.72 14.00 -22.26
N PRO A 268 -13.31 13.82 -23.46
CA PRO A 268 -14.26 12.74 -23.68
C PRO A 268 -13.64 11.38 -23.35
N PRO A 269 -14.43 10.41 -22.85
CA PRO A 269 -13.94 9.05 -22.65
C PRO A 269 -13.44 8.45 -23.98
N PRO A 270 -12.40 7.60 -23.96
CA PRO A 270 -11.96 6.88 -25.16
C PRO A 270 -13.10 6.05 -25.77
N ALA A 271 -12.98 5.72 -27.06
CA ALA A 271 -14.04 5.01 -27.79
C ALA A 271 -14.35 3.61 -27.21
N PHE A 272 -13.41 3.00 -26.50
CA PHE A 272 -13.53 1.68 -25.91
C PHE A 272 -13.09 1.66 -24.44
N LYS A 273 -13.55 0.66 -23.72
CA LYS A 273 -13.05 0.26 -22.40
C LYS A 273 -12.74 -1.23 -22.39
N ALA A 274 -11.85 -1.65 -21.49
CA ALA A 274 -11.54 -3.05 -21.29
C ALA A 274 -12.49 -3.67 -20.25
N VAL A 275 -13.07 -4.83 -20.55
CA VAL A 275 -13.88 -5.63 -19.61
C VAL A 275 -13.35 -7.05 -19.55
N ARG A 276 -13.43 -7.68 -18.38
CA ARG A 276 -12.93 -9.04 -18.19
C ARG A 276 -13.75 -10.00 -19.07
N LYS A 277 -13.08 -10.81 -19.90
CA LYS A 277 -13.74 -11.82 -20.75
C LYS A 277 -13.92 -13.14 -20.02
N TYR A 278 -12.90 -13.59 -19.28
CA TYR A 278 -12.91 -14.89 -18.59
C TYR A 278 -12.69 -14.73 -17.09
N GLU A 279 -13.72 -15.02 -16.29
CA GLU A 279 -13.64 -15.00 -14.82
C GLU A 279 -13.12 -16.32 -14.23
N HIS A 280 -13.36 -17.42 -14.91
CA HIS A 280 -13.01 -18.77 -14.46
C HIS A 280 -11.59 -19.21 -14.81
N ILE A 281 -10.94 -18.55 -15.78
CA ILE A 281 -9.56 -18.86 -16.18
C ILE A 281 -8.58 -18.22 -15.18
N LYS A 282 -7.65 -19.03 -14.65
CA LYS A 282 -6.61 -18.60 -13.72
C LYS A 282 -5.23 -19.07 -14.20
N LEU A 283 -4.39 -18.12 -14.60
CA LEU A 283 -3.07 -18.41 -15.17
C LEU A 283 -1.91 -18.10 -14.20
N GLY A 284 -2.13 -17.28 -13.18
CA GLY A 284 -1.10 -16.89 -12.22
C GLY A 284 -0.25 -15.74 -12.76
N THR A 285 0.83 -16.05 -13.48
CA THR A 285 1.77 -15.06 -14.05
C THR A 285 2.01 -15.33 -15.54
N PRO A 286 0.96 -15.26 -16.37
CA PRO A 286 1.11 -15.36 -17.81
C PRO A 286 1.76 -14.11 -18.39
N ILE A 287 2.60 -14.28 -19.38
CA ILE A 287 3.24 -13.16 -20.08
C ILE A 287 2.90 -13.12 -21.58
N PHE A 288 2.34 -14.20 -22.12
CA PHE A 288 2.05 -14.35 -23.54
C PHE A 288 0.82 -15.21 -23.76
N LEU A 289 0.01 -14.87 -24.77
CA LEU A 289 -1.14 -15.63 -25.24
C LEU A 289 -1.04 -15.91 -26.74
N ALA A 290 -1.56 -17.05 -27.18
CA ALA A 290 -1.81 -17.35 -28.59
C ALA A 290 -3.02 -18.29 -28.75
N ILE A 291 -3.64 -18.29 -29.94
CA ILE A 291 -4.61 -19.32 -30.31
C ILE A 291 -3.90 -20.43 -31.06
N GLU A 292 -4.10 -21.67 -30.64
CA GLU A 292 -3.54 -22.83 -31.33
C GLU A 292 -4.24 -23.02 -32.69
N PRO A 293 -3.51 -23.01 -33.83
CA PRO A 293 -4.11 -23.11 -35.15
C PRO A 293 -4.95 -24.40 -35.30
N GLY A 294 -6.14 -24.24 -35.88
CA GLY A 294 -7.07 -25.36 -36.12
C GLY A 294 -7.82 -25.85 -34.87
N THR A 295 -7.63 -25.22 -33.72
CA THR A 295 -8.38 -25.52 -32.49
C THR A 295 -9.02 -24.26 -31.91
N ASN A 296 -9.80 -24.43 -30.84
CA ASN A 296 -10.33 -23.31 -30.06
C ASN A 296 -9.51 -23.07 -28.78
N ALA A 297 -8.36 -23.72 -28.62
CA ALA A 297 -7.61 -23.66 -27.37
C ALA A 297 -6.75 -22.41 -27.30
N LEU A 298 -6.70 -21.81 -26.11
CA LEU A 298 -5.78 -20.73 -25.80
C LEU A 298 -4.47 -21.34 -25.27
N LEU A 299 -3.34 -20.95 -25.84
CA LEU A 299 -2.03 -21.22 -25.27
C LEU A 299 -1.56 -20.02 -24.46
N ALA A 300 -0.95 -20.29 -23.30
CA ALA A 300 -0.32 -19.26 -22.49
C ALA A 300 1.08 -19.68 -22.07
N ILE A 301 2.03 -18.74 -22.09
CA ILE A 301 3.31 -18.91 -21.39
C ILE A 301 3.16 -18.33 -19.99
N THR A 302 3.30 -19.17 -18.97
CA THR A 302 3.24 -18.81 -17.54
C THR A 302 4.59 -19.00 -16.88
N GLN A 303 4.85 -18.30 -15.77
CA GLN A 303 6.10 -18.41 -15.02
C GLN A 303 5.84 -18.86 -13.57
N ASP A 304 6.82 -19.46 -12.90
CA ASP A 304 6.68 -19.72 -11.45
C ASP A 304 6.69 -18.40 -10.63
N ASN A 305 7.46 -17.43 -11.10
CA ASN A 305 7.61 -16.06 -10.61
C ASN A 305 8.35 -15.25 -11.72
N PRO A 306 8.58 -13.92 -11.59
CA PRO A 306 9.21 -13.13 -12.66
C PRO A 306 10.59 -13.63 -13.13
N GLU A 307 11.31 -14.37 -12.29
CA GLU A 307 12.63 -14.97 -12.59
C GLU A 307 12.56 -16.52 -12.66
N GLY A 308 11.35 -17.07 -12.58
CA GLY A 308 11.07 -18.49 -12.40
C GLY A 308 10.86 -19.24 -13.71
N LYS A 309 10.99 -20.57 -13.68
CA LYS A 309 10.87 -21.42 -14.87
C LYS A 309 9.53 -21.18 -15.58
N SER A 310 9.59 -21.14 -16.91
CA SER A 310 8.38 -20.97 -17.74
C SER A 310 7.72 -22.30 -18.10
N ARG A 311 6.42 -22.25 -18.33
CA ARG A 311 5.61 -23.34 -18.87
C ARG A 311 4.81 -22.84 -20.04
N LEU A 312 4.65 -23.67 -21.06
CA LEU A 312 3.56 -23.54 -22.01
C LEU A 312 2.38 -24.33 -21.47
N VAL A 313 1.24 -23.68 -21.31
CA VAL A 313 -0.01 -24.30 -20.90
C VAL A 313 -1.07 -24.12 -21.98
N ARG A 314 -1.96 -25.10 -22.08
CA ARG A 314 -3.13 -25.10 -22.95
C ARG A 314 -4.36 -24.99 -22.08
N VAL A 315 -5.19 -24.00 -22.39
CA VAL A 315 -6.39 -23.63 -21.66
C VAL A 315 -7.61 -23.92 -22.50
N ASP A 316 -8.51 -24.72 -21.94
CA ASP A 316 -9.87 -24.82 -22.46
C ASP A 316 -10.64 -23.54 -22.08
N ARG A 317 -11.10 -22.80 -23.09
CA ARG A 317 -11.75 -21.49 -22.86
C ARG A 317 -13.14 -21.63 -22.23
N GLU A 318 -13.81 -22.76 -22.41
CA GLU A 318 -15.15 -23.00 -21.87
C GLU A 318 -15.09 -23.47 -20.42
N SER A 319 -14.30 -24.52 -20.14
CA SER A 319 -14.20 -25.06 -18.78
C SER A 319 -13.22 -24.30 -17.88
N GLY A 320 -12.22 -23.64 -18.48
CA GLY A 320 -11.10 -23.01 -17.78
C GLY A 320 -10.01 -24.00 -17.35
N ASP A 321 -10.10 -25.27 -17.78
CA ASP A 321 -9.11 -26.28 -17.46
C ASP A 321 -7.76 -25.94 -18.08
N VAL A 322 -6.72 -25.98 -17.25
CA VAL A 322 -5.34 -25.68 -17.64
C VAL A 322 -4.53 -26.97 -17.66
N THR A 323 -3.93 -27.27 -18.81
CA THR A 323 -3.07 -28.43 -19.03
C THR A 323 -1.65 -28.00 -19.38
N GLU A 324 -0.65 -28.58 -18.73
CA GLU A 324 0.76 -28.30 -19.06
C GLU A 324 1.12 -28.99 -20.38
N VAL A 325 1.55 -28.19 -21.36
CA VAL A 325 2.01 -28.68 -22.67
C VAL A 325 3.49 -29.05 -22.60
N VAL A 326 4.29 -28.14 -22.02
CA VAL A 326 5.72 -28.35 -21.77
C VAL A 326 6.26 -27.40 -20.72
N LYS A 327 7.20 -27.89 -19.92
CA LYS A 327 8.00 -27.07 -19.00
C LYS A 327 9.34 -26.74 -19.63
N PHE A 328 9.67 -25.45 -19.70
CA PHE A 328 10.93 -24.98 -20.26
C PHE A 328 12.04 -24.97 -19.18
N LYS A 329 13.28 -25.18 -19.62
CA LYS A 329 14.46 -24.99 -18.77
C LYS A 329 14.81 -23.51 -18.60
N ALA A 330 14.66 -22.75 -19.69
CA ALA A 330 14.89 -21.30 -19.78
C ALA A 330 13.59 -20.51 -19.58
N LEU A 331 13.69 -19.18 -19.49
CA LEU A 331 12.57 -18.27 -19.51
C LEU A 331 12.06 -18.15 -20.95
N ALA A 332 10.83 -18.59 -21.22
CA ALA A 332 10.19 -18.39 -22.52
C ALA A 332 9.45 -17.05 -22.50
N TYR A 333 9.50 -16.27 -23.59
CA TYR A 333 8.86 -14.94 -23.66
C TYR A 333 7.81 -14.80 -24.75
N ASN A 334 7.94 -15.59 -25.81
CA ASN A 334 7.12 -15.51 -27.01
C ASN A 334 7.14 -16.86 -27.73
N LEU A 335 6.12 -17.13 -28.54
CA LEU A 335 6.13 -18.23 -29.50
C LEU A 335 5.39 -17.84 -30.78
N CYS A 336 5.71 -18.53 -31.87
CA CYS A 336 4.92 -18.54 -33.09
C CYS A 336 4.78 -19.96 -33.64
N PHE A 337 3.76 -20.18 -34.46
CA PHE A 337 3.53 -21.45 -35.14
C PHE A 337 4.19 -21.44 -36.51
N HIS A 338 4.70 -22.59 -36.93
CA HIS A 338 5.09 -22.79 -38.32
C HIS A 338 3.86 -22.63 -39.25
N PRO A 339 4.02 -22.09 -40.48
CA PRO A 339 2.90 -21.99 -41.42
C PRO A 339 2.19 -23.34 -41.68
N ASP A 340 2.96 -24.42 -41.75
CA ASP A 340 2.48 -25.81 -41.86
C ASP A 340 2.27 -26.53 -40.49
N TYR A 341 1.95 -25.78 -39.43
CA TYR A 341 1.79 -26.34 -38.08
C TYR A 341 0.81 -27.52 -38.01
N LEU A 342 -0.30 -27.47 -38.77
CA LEU A 342 -1.28 -28.57 -38.80
C LEU A 342 -0.71 -29.87 -39.37
N GLN A 343 0.37 -29.80 -40.16
CA GLN A 343 1.04 -30.97 -40.74
C GLN A 343 2.25 -31.41 -39.92
N ASN A 344 3.07 -30.46 -39.44
CA ASN A 344 4.36 -30.77 -38.81
C ASN A 344 4.37 -30.63 -37.27
N GLY A 345 3.40 -29.92 -36.69
CA GLY A 345 3.32 -29.64 -35.26
C GLY A 345 4.41 -28.70 -34.73
N TYR A 346 5.14 -27.98 -35.59
CA TYR A 346 6.28 -27.16 -35.17
C TYR A 346 5.86 -25.81 -34.59
N ILE A 347 6.33 -25.54 -33.38
CA ILE A 347 6.33 -24.22 -32.77
C ILE A 347 7.76 -23.71 -32.61
N PHE A 348 7.93 -22.40 -32.68
CA PHE A 348 9.19 -21.73 -32.40
C PHE A 348 9.03 -20.89 -31.15
N VAL A 349 9.91 -21.10 -30.17
CA VAL A 349 9.84 -20.48 -28.85
C VAL A 349 11.05 -19.59 -28.67
N GLY A 350 10.80 -18.30 -28.46
CA GLY A 350 11.81 -17.34 -28.06
C GLY A 350 12.01 -17.38 -26.54
N SER A 351 13.26 -17.53 -26.12
CA SER A 351 13.62 -17.76 -24.71
C SER A 351 14.95 -17.12 -24.33
N ASN A 352 15.23 -17.04 -23.04
CA ASN A 352 16.51 -16.58 -22.50
C ASN A 352 16.82 -17.29 -21.18
N ASP A 353 18.10 -17.39 -20.85
CA ASP A 353 18.54 -17.66 -19.50
C ASP A 353 18.02 -16.59 -18.51
N ALA A 354 18.12 -16.91 -17.22
CA ALA A 354 17.94 -15.88 -16.19
C ALA A 354 19.01 -14.80 -16.35
N SER A 355 18.68 -13.53 -16.13
CA SER A 355 19.57 -12.40 -16.39
C SER A 355 20.92 -12.52 -15.67
N GLY A 356 22.00 -12.26 -16.40
CA GLY A 356 23.38 -12.33 -15.92
C GLY A 356 24.39 -12.05 -17.04
N PRO A 357 25.66 -11.74 -16.69
CA PRO A 357 26.66 -11.29 -17.69
C PRO A 357 26.94 -12.29 -18.81
N GLU A 358 26.75 -13.58 -18.56
CA GLU A 358 26.99 -14.68 -19.51
C GLU A 358 25.69 -15.25 -20.11
N SER A 359 24.55 -14.66 -19.76
CA SER A 359 23.24 -15.16 -20.17
C SER A 359 23.05 -15.03 -21.68
N GLN A 360 22.23 -15.91 -22.26
CA GLN A 360 22.03 -15.98 -23.70
C GLN A 360 20.54 -16.01 -24.05
N GLY A 361 20.20 -15.34 -25.15
CA GLY A 361 18.92 -15.49 -25.82
C GLY A 361 18.94 -16.63 -26.84
N TYR A 362 17.79 -17.28 -27.02
CA TYR A 362 17.64 -18.42 -27.92
C TYR A 362 16.30 -18.42 -28.64
N VAL A 363 16.28 -18.98 -29.84
CA VAL A 363 15.05 -19.51 -30.46
C VAL A 363 15.19 -21.02 -30.60
N HIS A 364 14.18 -21.74 -30.11
CA HIS A 364 14.09 -23.19 -30.24
C HIS A 364 12.86 -23.60 -31.04
N ARG A 365 13.00 -24.60 -31.91
CA ARG A 365 11.87 -25.34 -32.48
C ARG A 365 11.48 -26.48 -31.53
N VAL A 366 10.19 -26.67 -31.31
CA VAL A 366 9.63 -27.79 -30.55
C VAL A 366 8.46 -28.39 -31.33
N THR A 367 8.30 -29.71 -31.29
CA THR A 367 7.19 -30.42 -31.92
C THR A 367 6.07 -30.68 -30.92
N VAL A 368 4.86 -30.22 -31.26
CA VAL A 368 3.62 -30.47 -30.54
C VAL A 368 2.82 -31.55 -31.25
N LYS A 369 2.36 -32.56 -30.52
CA LYS A 369 1.53 -33.65 -31.03
C LYS A 369 0.42 -33.95 -30.03
N GLU A 370 -0.82 -33.96 -30.51
CA GLU A 370 -2.01 -34.20 -29.67
C GLU A 370 -2.09 -33.25 -28.44
N GLY A 371 -1.66 -32.00 -28.61
CA GLY A 371 -1.68 -30.98 -27.56
C GLY A 371 -0.57 -31.08 -26.51
N ILE A 372 0.39 -32.00 -26.66
CA ILE A 372 1.56 -32.14 -25.78
C ILE A 372 2.83 -31.91 -26.60
N ALA A 373 3.80 -31.19 -26.04
CA ALA A 373 5.09 -31.03 -26.72
C ALA A 373 6.08 -32.12 -26.30
N ASP A 374 6.80 -32.69 -27.27
CA ASP A 374 7.90 -33.60 -26.97
C ASP A 374 9.13 -32.78 -26.54
N ALA A 375 9.45 -32.79 -25.25
CA ALA A 375 10.61 -32.07 -24.72
C ALA A 375 11.95 -32.52 -25.37
N ASN A 376 12.03 -33.73 -25.91
CA ASN A 376 13.23 -34.21 -26.61
C ASN A 376 13.32 -33.73 -28.06
N SER A 377 12.24 -33.16 -28.60
CA SER A 377 12.21 -32.58 -29.95
C SER A 377 12.82 -31.18 -30.04
N GLN A 378 13.24 -30.61 -28.90
CA GLN A 378 13.80 -29.27 -28.83
C GLN A 378 15.06 -29.15 -29.70
N LYS A 379 14.99 -28.30 -30.72
CA LYS A 379 16.11 -27.99 -31.63
C LYS A 379 16.47 -26.52 -31.50
N LEU A 380 17.74 -26.22 -31.23
CA LEU A 380 18.26 -24.85 -31.26
C LEU A 380 18.28 -24.35 -32.71
N ILE A 381 17.69 -23.18 -32.94
CA ILE A 381 17.70 -22.49 -34.24
C ILE A 381 18.78 -21.44 -34.24
N ILE A 382 18.75 -20.48 -33.31
CA ILE A 382 19.73 -19.40 -33.21
C ILE A 382 19.93 -18.99 -31.75
N GLN A 383 21.13 -18.51 -31.43
CA GLN A 383 21.51 -18.03 -30.10
C GLN A 383 22.33 -16.74 -30.17
N TRP A 384 22.24 -15.90 -29.15
CA TRP A 384 23.00 -14.65 -29.03
C TRP A 384 23.27 -14.30 -27.55
N PRO A 385 24.33 -13.52 -27.24
CA PRO A 385 24.55 -13.01 -25.89
C PRO A 385 23.36 -12.17 -25.41
N SER A 386 23.00 -12.20 -24.13
CA SER A 386 21.88 -11.40 -23.61
C SER A 386 21.95 -11.25 -22.10
N ASN A 387 22.29 -10.05 -21.61
CA ASN A 387 22.32 -9.71 -20.19
C ASN A 387 21.21 -8.70 -19.83
N GLY A 388 19.98 -8.98 -20.27
CA GLY A 388 18.87 -8.02 -20.30
C GLY A 388 18.53 -7.56 -21.72
N HIS A 389 17.45 -6.78 -21.85
CA HIS A 389 16.88 -6.32 -23.13
C HIS A 389 16.87 -7.41 -24.19
N ASN A 390 16.11 -8.46 -23.91
CA ASN A 390 16.40 -9.77 -24.49
C ASN A 390 15.96 -9.89 -25.96
N GLY A 391 14.89 -9.19 -26.33
CA GLY A 391 14.17 -9.48 -27.57
C GLY A 391 13.49 -10.84 -27.49
N ALA A 392 13.83 -11.73 -28.43
CA ALA A 392 13.28 -13.07 -28.61
C ALA A 392 11.79 -13.10 -29.03
N ALA A 393 11.24 -12.01 -29.59
CA ALA A 393 9.96 -12.10 -30.28
C ALA A 393 10.17 -12.83 -31.62
N VAL A 394 9.25 -13.73 -31.98
CA VAL A 394 9.34 -14.54 -33.19
C VAL A 394 8.05 -14.48 -33.99
N THR A 395 8.14 -14.44 -35.32
CA THR A 395 6.99 -14.51 -36.22
C THR A 395 7.41 -15.03 -37.59
N PHE A 396 6.48 -15.63 -38.34
CA PHE A 396 6.70 -15.95 -39.74
C PHE A 396 6.20 -14.81 -40.64
N GLY A 397 7.01 -14.43 -41.62
CA GLY A 397 6.59 -13.55 -42.70
C GLY A 397 5.76 -14.29 -43.75
N HIS A 398 5.02 -13.56 -44.58
CA HIS A 398 4.34 -14.12 -45.76
C HIS A 398 5.31 -14.66 -46.82
N ASP A 399 6.60 -14.35 -46.70
CA ASP A 399 7.68 -14.90 -47.51
C ASP A 399 8.18 -16.27 -47.03
N GLY A 400 7.58 -16.83 -45.97
CA GLY A 400 7.95 -18.13 -45.40
C GLY A 400 9.16 -18.09 -44.46
N MET A 401 9.72 -16.90 -44.21
CA MET A 401 10.92 -16.78 -43.37
C MET A 401 10.56 -16.55 -41.91
N LEU A 402 11.41 -17.05 -41.01
CA LEU A 402 11.33 -16.80 -39.58
C LEU A 402 12.03 -15.47 -39.26
N TYR A 403 11.29 -14.54 -38.66
CA TYR A 403 11.79 -13.28 -38.16
C TYR A 403 12.01 -13.36 -36.65
N VAL A 404 13.14 -12.84 -36.18
CA VAL A 404 13.54 -12.87 -34.76
C VAL A 404 14.03 -11.49 -34.32
N THR A 405 13.51 -10.95 -33.22
CA THR A 405 14.07 -9.74 -32.61
C THR A 405 15.16 -10.09 -31.61
N THR A 406 16.18 -9.26 -31.53
CA THR A 406 17.19 -9.27 -30.47
C THR A 406 17.33 -7.83 -29.95
N GLY A 407 17.44 -7.66 -28.64
CA GLY A 407 17.75 -6.34 -28.07
C GLY A 407 19.26 -6.13 -27.91
N ASP A 408 19.65 -5.02 -27.30
CA ASP A 408 21.06 -4.64 -27.13
C ASP A 408 21.85 -5.51 -26.15
N GLY A 409 21.17 -6.44 -25.45
CA GLY A 409 21.78 -7.43 -24.57
C GLY A 409 22.28 -6.86 -23.25
N THR A 410 21.82 -5.67 -22.84
CA THR A 410 22.18 -5.02 -21.57
C THR A 410 20.97 -4.91 -20.63
N SER A 411 21.20 -4.70 -19.33
CA SER A 411 20.11 -4.66 -18.33
C SER A 411 19.50 -3.28 -18.14
N ASP A 412 20.16 -2.22 -18.64
CA ASP A 412 19.70 -0.85 -18.50
C ASP A 412 20.27 0.08 -19.57
N SER A 413 21.57 0.36 -19.58
CA SER A 413 22.18 1.24 -20.58
C SER A 413 22.91 0.44 -21.65
N ASP A 414 22.87 0.90 -22.91
CA ASP A 414 23.64 0.32 -24.02
C ASP A 414 25.14 0.63 -23.84
N ASP A 415 25.75 0.02 -22.82
CA ASP A 415 27.17 0.12 -22.48
C ASP A 415 28.04 -0.57 -23.53
N ASN A 416 27.48 -1.54 -24.24
CA ASN A 416 28.13 -2.28 -25.31
C ASN A 416 28.14 -1.53 -26.64
N LEU A 417 27.40 -0.42 -26.75
CA LEU A 417 27.21 0.35 -27.99
C LEU A 417 26.72 -0.53 -29.15
N ALA A 418 25.88 -1.52 -28.84
CA ALA A 418 25.50 -2.60 -29.74
C ALA A 418 24.52 -2.13 -30.83
N GLY A 419 23.73 -1.08 -30.54
CA GLY A 419 22.63 -0.66 -31.40
C GLY A 419 23.05 -0.26 -32.83
N GLN A 420 24.28 0.23 -33.02
CA GLN A 420 24.78 0.69 -34.33
C GLN A 420 25.87 -0.21 -34.95
N GLN A 421 26.31 -1.25 -34.23
CA GLN A 421 27.28 -2.23 -34.71
C GLN A 421 26.57 -3.31 -35.55
N LEU A 422 27.26 -3.89 -36.54
CA LEU A 422 26.65 -4.79 -37.52
C LEU A 422 27.22 -6.21 -37.52
N ASP A 423 28.37 -6.44 -36.89
CA ASP A 423 29.13 -7.69 -36.89
C ASP A 423 28.64 -8.75 -35.88
N HIS A 424 27.58 -8.43 -35.13
CA HIS A 424 26.96 -9.31 -34.14
C HIS A 424 25.42 -9.35 -34.26
N LEU A 425 24.80 -10.26 -33.51
CA LEU A 425 23.36 -10.49 -33.54
C LEU A 425 22.52 -9.59 -32.61
N LEU A 426 23.13 -8.80 -31.71
CA LEU A 426 22.40 -7.88 -30.80
C LEU A 426 21.76 -6.69 -31.52
N ALA A 427 20.64 -6.18 -31.01
CA ALA A 427 19.92 -5.01 -31.48
C ALA A 427 19.42 -5.12 -32.94
N LYS A 428 18.95 -6.30 -33.34
CA LYS A 428 18.58 -6.63 -34.72
C LYS A 428 17.12 -7.09 -34.85
N LEU A 429 16.58 -6.89 -36.05
CA LEU A 429 15.61 -7.82 -36.62
C LEU A 429 16.37 -8.77 -37.54
N LEU A 430 16.32 -10.06 -37.23
CA LEU A 430 16.92 -11.13 -38.02
C LEU A 430 15.88 -11.79 -38.93
N ARG A 431 16.31 -12.32 -40.08
CA ARG A 431 15.47 -13.07 -41.03
C ARG A 431 16.16 -14.36 -41.45
N LEU A 432 15.54 -15.50 -41.17
CA LEU A 432 16.11 -16.85 -41.26
C LEU A 432 15.24 -17.76 -42.12
N ASP A 433 15.86 -18.64 -42.91
CA ASP A 433 15.18 -19.72 -43.63
C ASP A 433 15.37 -21.04 -42.87
N VAL A 434 14.30 -21.52 -42.24
CA VAL A 434 14.31 -22.75 -41.42
C VAL A 434 13.89 -23.99 -42.22
N ASP A 435 13.24 -23.81 -43.36
CA ASP A 435 12.70 -24.91 -44.18
C ASP A 435 13.74 -25.47 -45.16
N SER A 436 14.63 -24.62 -45.66
CA SER A 436 15.74 -25.04 -46.52
C SER A 436 16.94 -25.60 -45.74
N ALA A 437 16.92 -25.51 -44.41
CA ALA A 437 18.00 -25.96 -43.55
C ALA A 437 17.95 -27.47 -43.30
N THR A 438 19.11 -28.11 -43.19
CA THR A 438 19.16 -29.48 -42.67
C THR A 438 18.87 -29.50 -41.17
N GLU A 439 18.49 -30.66 -40.65
CA GLU A 439 18.27 -30.86 -39.21
C GLU A 439 19.52 -30.53 -38.38
N GLU A 440 20.73 -30.66 -38.92
CA GLU A 440 21.96 -30.25 -38.23
C GLU A 440 22.09 -28.72 -38.18
N GLN A 441 21.78 -28.04 -39.30
CA GLN A 441 21.94 -26.59 -39.46
C GLN A 441 20.95 -25.77 -38.64
N GLY A 442 19.69 -26.20 -38.53
CA GLY A 442 18.61 -25.46 -37.86
C GLY A 442 18.06 -24.27 -38.66
N TYR A 443 18.93 -23.49 -39.31
CA TYR A 443 18.56 -22.48 -40.30
C TYR A 443 19.64 -22.30 -41.38
N VAL A 444 19.27 -21.65 -42.48
CA VAL A 444 20.19 -21.02 -43.43
C VAL A 444 19.84 -19.55 -43.60
N VAL A 445 20.82 -18.73 -44.00
CA VAL A 445 20.54 -17.32 -44.31
C VAL A 445 19.87 -17.22 -45.68
N PRO A 446 18.69 -16.59 -45.80
CA PRO A 446 18.02 -16.38 -47.09
C PRO A 446 18.92 -15.60 -48.04
N LYS A 447 19.08 -16.06 -49.28
CA LYS A 447 20.02 -15.46 -50.27
C LYS A 447 19.71 -14.00 -50.64
N ASP A 448 18.50 -13.55 -50.38
CA ASP A 448 18.00 -12.21 -50.61
C ASP A 448 18.04 -11.32 -49.35
N ASN A 449 18.64 -11.78 -48.25
CA ASN A 449 18.80 -10.94 -47.06
C ASN A 449 19.58 -9.65 -47.39
N PRO A 450 19.15 -8.51 -46.82
CA PRO A 450 19.55 -7.20 -47.32
C PRO A 450 21.02 -6.86 -47.15
N PHE A 451 21.70 -7.50 -46.20
CA PHE A 451 23.10 -7.24 -45.86
C PHE A 451 24.07 -8.35 -46.33
N ILE A 452 23.59 -9.32 -47.10
CA ILE A 452 24.49 -10.33 -47.69
C ILE A 452 25.56 -9.64 -48.54
N GLY A 453 26.82 -10.01 -48.29
CA GLY A 453 27.99 -9.49 -48.98
C GLY A 453 28.55 -8.17 -48.44
N ARG A 454 27.94 -7.59 -47.40
CA ARG A 454 28.52 -6.45 -46.68
C ARG A 454 29.57 -6.96 -45.69
N GLU A 455 30.81 -6.50 -45.85
CA GLU A 455 31.90 -6.85 -44.93
C GLU A 455 31.60 -6.36 -43.50
N GLY A 456 31.94 -7.16 -42.50
CA GLY A 456 31.71 -6.83 -41.08
C GLY A 456 30.22 -6.77 -40.71
N THR A 457 29.34 -7.50 -41.40
CA THR A 457 27.92 -7.57 -41.07
C THR A 457 27.45 -9.01 -40.90
N ALA A 458 26.73 -9.28 -39.81
CA ALA A 458 26.05 -10.55 -39.59
C ALA A 458 24.99 -10.76 -40.70
N PRO A 459 25.12 -11.79 -41.54
CA PRO A 459 24.29 -11.96 -42.74
C PRO A 459 22.81 -12.25 -42.43
N GLU A 460 22.48 -12.66 -41.21
CA GLU A 460 21.12 -12.82 -40.68
C GLU A 460 20.36 -11.49 -40.58
N THR A 461 21.07 -10.36 -40.54
CA THR A 461 20.47 -9.04 -40.30
C THR A 461 19.49 -8.67 -41.40
N TYR A 462 18.29 -8.25 -41.00
CA TYR A 462 17.28 -7.63 -41.87
C TYR A 462 17.17 -6.12 -41.63
N ALA A 463 17.19 -5.71 -40.36
CA ALA A 463 17.24 -4.34 -39.87
C ALA A 463 17.98 -4.28 -38.51
N TYR A 464 18.39 -3.09 -38.06
CA TYR A 464 19.15 -2.91 -36.83
C TYR A 464 18.80 -1.59 -36.10
N GLY A 465 19.29 -1.45 -34.87
CA GLY A 465 19.04 -0.27 -34.02
C GLY A 465 17.87 -0.44 -33.06
N LEU A 466 17.56 -1.67 -32.64
CA LEU A 466 16.59 -1.93 -31.56
C LEU A 466 17.26 -1.80 -30.19
N ARG A 467 16.50 -1.39 -29.17
CA ARG A 467 16.94 -1.39 -27.77
C ARG A 467 16.42 -2.63 -27.06
N ASN A 468 15.13 -2.63 -26.75
CA ASN A 468 14.45 -3.69 -26.03
C ASN A 468 13.11 -4.00 -26.71
N PRO A 469 13.12 -4.76 -27.82
CA PRO A 469 11.90 -5.14 -28.52
C PRO A 469 11.13 -6.20 -27.71
N TRP A 470 9.80 -6.07 -27.57
CA TRP A 470 9.01 -6.97 -26.70
C TRP A 470 8.01 -7.86 -27.45
N ARG A 471 7.00 -7.30 -28.12
CA ARG A 471 6.10 -8.04 -29.03
C ARG A 471 6.38 -7.67 -30.48
N MET A 472 6.30 -8.69 -31.32
CA MET A 472 6.34 -8.59 -32.77
C MET A 472 5.17 -9.37 -33.35
N THR A 473 4.56 -8.88 -34.41
CA THR A 473 3.44 -9.57 -35.08
C THR A 473 3.49 -9.32 -36.58
N THR A 474 3.26 -10.38 -37.35
CA THR A 474 3.00 -10.27 -38.79
C THR A 474 1.50 -10.11 -39.01
N ASP A 475 1.11 -9.07 -39.73
CA ASP A 475 -0.25 -8.89 -40.24
C ASP A 475 -0.60 -10.02 -41.21
N SER A 476 -1.57 -10.84 -40.84
CA SER A 476 -2.01 -12.02 -41.60
C SER A 476 -2.63 -11.70 -42.97
N LYS A 477 -3.00 -10.45 -43.24
CA LYS A 477 -3.55 -10.02 -44.54
C LYS A 477 -2.49 -9.33 -45.39
N THR A 478 -1.74 -8.40 -44.82
CA THR A 478 -0.81 -7.56 -45.60
C THR A 478 0.63 -8.08 -45.62
N GLY A 479 1.01 -8.94 -44.67
CA GLY A 479 2.39 -9.40 -44.47
C GLY A 479 3.30 -8.36 -43.82
N GLN A 480 2.76 -7.21 -43.40
CA GLN A 480 3.51 -6.20 -42.64
C GLN A 480 3.93 -6.73 -41.27
N ILE A 481 5.17 -6.48 -40.87
CA ILE A 481 5.69 -6.90 -39.56
C ILE A 481 5.81 -5.68 -38.66
N TRP A 482 5.13 -5.71 -37.51
CA TRP A 482 5.10 -4.65 -36.52
C TRP A 482 5.89 -5.05 -35.28
N ILE A 483 6.64 -4.11 -34.70
CA ILE A 483 7.53 -4.34 -33.56
C ILE A 483 7.30 -3.24 -32.52
N GLY A 484 6.94 -3.62 -31.29
CA GLY A 484 7.03 -2.72 -30.13
C GLY A 484 8.45 -2.71 -29.55
N ASN A 485 8.98 -1.53 -29.24
CA ASN A 485 10.32 -1.35 -28.69
C ASN A 485 10.31 -0.33 -27.55
N ASN A 486 10.88 -0.73 -26.42
CA ASN A 486 10.97 0.13 -25.25
C ASN A 486 12.16 1.08 -25.32
N GLY A 487 11.91 2.34 -24.97
CA GLY A 487 12.93 3.36 -24.78
C GLY A 487 13.71 3.21 -23.48
N GLN A 488 14.72 4.06 -23.33
CA GLN A 488 15.49 4.30 -22.12
C GLN A 488 14.84 5.38 -21.26
N ASP A 489 14.80 6.62 -21.76
CA ASP A 489 14.62 7.81 -20.90
C ASP A 489 13.48 8.71 -21.36
N LEU A 490 13.25 8.85 -22.68
CA LEU A 490 12.37 9.91 -23.21
C LEU A 490 11.23 9.42 -24.09
N TRP A 491 11.41 8.34 -24.87
CA TRP A 491 10.40 7.92 -25.87
C TRP A 491 10.23 6.41 -25.98
N GLU A 492 8.99 5.98 -26.16
CA GLU A 492 8.59 4.63 -26.54
C GLU A 492 8.32 4.54 -28.06
N GLN A 493 8.55 3.39 -28.71
CA GLN A 493 8.43 3.27 -30.17
C GLN A 493 7.69 2.04 -30.69
N VAL A 494 6.96 2.24 -31.79
CA VAL A 494 6.48 1.18 -32.68
C VAL A 494 7.15 1.32 -34.05
N TYR A 495 7.72 0.22 -34.54
CA TYR A 495 8.35 0.14 -35.86
C TYR A 495 7.57 -0.78 -36.79
N LEU A 496 7.29 -0.29 -38.00
CA LEU A 496 6.97 -1.14 -39.15
C LEU A 496 8.27 -1.59 -39.82
N ALA A 497 8.52 -2.91 -39.86
CA ALA A 497 9.76 -3.47 -40.36
C ALA A 497 9.99 -3.14 -41.84
N LYS A 498 11.22 -2.72 -42.17
CA LYS A 498 11.68 -2.46 -43.54
C LYS A 498 13.09 -3.00 -43.72
N PRO A 499 13.43 -3.56 -44.89
CA PRO A 499 14.78 -4.03 -45.14
C PRO A 499 15.76 -2.87 -45.07
N LYS A 500 16.93 -3.10 -44.44
CA LYS A 500 17.99 -2.09 -44.22
C LYS A 500 17.63 -0.92 -43.31
N ALA A 501 16.53 -0.98 -42.56
CA ALA A 501 16.22 0.06 -41.59
C ALA A 501 17.30 0.13 -40.50
N ASN A 502 17.74 1.35 -40.20
CA ASN A 502 18.54 1.69 -39.02
C ASN A 502 17.68 2.53 -38.08
N TRP A 503 17.21 1.97 -36.97
CA TRP A 503 16.35 2.66 -36.00
C TRP A 503 17.12 3.54 -35.00
N GLY A 504 18.44 3.69 -35.20
CA GLY A 504 19.21 4.77 -34.59
C GLY A 504 19.66 4.53 -33.14
N TRP A 505 19.14 3.52 -32.43
CA TRP A 505 19.60 3.19 -31.08
C TRP A 505 21.11 2.93 -31.07
N SER A 506 21.93 3.52 -30.21
CA SER A 506 21.62 4.44 -29.10
C SER A 506 22.04 5.90 -29.37
N VAL A 507 22.26 6.27 -30.64
CA VAL A 507 22.49 7.67 -31.06
C VAL A 507 21.18 8.46 -31.04
N TYR A 508 20.10 7.81 -31.43
CA TYR A 508 18.73 8.31 -31.38
C TYR A 508 17.88 7.41 -30.49
N GLU A 509 16.87 8.03 -29.87
CA GLU A 509 15.78 7.36 -29.18
C GLU A 509 14.48 7.79 -29.85
N GLY A 510 13.87 6.87 -30.60
CA GLY A 510 12.80 7.21 -31.55
C GLY A 510 13.29 8.23 -32.58
N SER A 511 12.50 9.26 -32.88
CA SER A 511 12.89 10.33 -33.80
C SER A 511 13.87 11.35 -33.20
N HIS A 512 14.27 11.20 -31.94
CA HIS A 512 14.89 12.26 -31.15
C HIS A 512 16.38 11.99 -30.89
N PRO A 513 17.24 13.03 -30.93
CA PRO A 513 18.63 12.92 -30.49
C PRO A 513 18.74 12.40 -29.06
N PHE A 514 19.63 11.44 -28.82
CA PHE A 514 19.89 10.89 -27.49
C PHE A 514 21.37 11.07 -27.13
N TYR A 515 22.25 10.17 -27.55
CA TYR A 515 23.70 10.28 -27.40
C TYR A 515 24.37 10.59 -28.75
N LEU A 516 24.32 11.86 -29.17
CA LEU A 516 24.89 12.31 -30.45
C LEU A 516 26.41 12.17 -30.54
N GLU A 517 27.08 11.98 -29.41
CA GLU A 517 28.51 11.68 -29.34
C GLU A 517 28.85 10.24 -29.75
N ARG A 518 27.87 9.32 -29.76
CA ARG A 518 28.04 7.95 -30.25
C ARG A 518 28.07 7.94 -31.78
N GLN A 519 28.76 6.96 -32.35
CA GLN A 519 28.87 6.83 -33.80
C GLN A 519 27.59 6.20 -34.38
N LEU A 520 26.90 6.93 -35.27
CA LEU A 520 25.81 6.36 -36.05
C LEU A 520 26.36 5.32 -37.03
N GLY A 521 25.61 4.23 -37.15
CA GLY A 521 25.83 3.21 -38.14
C GLY A 521 25.79 3.77 -39.57
N PRO A 522 26.27 2.99 -40.53
CA PRO A 522 26.53 3.47 -41.89
C PRO A 522 25.26 3.72 -42.72
N ASP A 523 24.07 3.33 -42.26
CA ASP A 523 22.80 3.57 -42.93
C ASP A 523 22.03 4.72 -42.25
N PRO A 524 21.22 5.50 -43.00
CA PRO A 524 20.50 6.65 -42.45
C PRO A 524 19.45 6.25 -41.41
N HIS A 525 19.29 7.11 -40.41
CA HIS A 525 18.29 6.93 -39.35
C HIS A 525 16.86 6.87 -39.93
N THR A 526 16.18 5.76 -39.64
CA THR A 526 14.80 5.47 -39.99
C THR A 526 13.92 5.70 -38.76
N LYS A 527 13.02 6.70 -38.85
CA LYS A 527 12.14 7.09 -37.76
C LYS A 527 11.10 6.00 -37.42
N PRO A 528 10.63 5.96 -36.16
CA PRO A 528 9.51 5.11 -35.76
C PRO A 528 8.24 5.42 -36.54
N THR A 529 7.35 4.43 -36.61
CA THR A 529 6.02 4.57 -37.22
C THR A 529 5.06 5.24 -36.24
N PHE A 530 5.08 4.83 -34.98
CA PHE A 530 4.43 5.55 -33.88
C PHE A 530 5.45 5.73 -32.75
N GLU A 531 5.39 6.86 -32.05
CA GLU A 531 6.24 7.12 -30.89
C GLU A 531 5.46 7.91 -29.84
N HIS A 532 5.76 7.65 -28.56
CA HIS A 532 5.09 8.28 -27.42
C HIS A 532 6.13 8.82 -26.45
N HIS A 533 5.95 10.05 -25.99
CA HIS A 533 6.84 10.61 -24.98
C HIS A 533 6.65 9.83 -23.68
N HIS A 534 7.68 9.80 -22.85
CA HIS A 534 7.62 9.15 -21.55
C HIS A 534 6.60 9.79 -20.59
N GLN A 535 6.06 10.95 -20.94
CA GLN A 535 4.93 11.55 -20.22
C GLN A 535 3.58 10.93 -20.61
N GLU A 536 3.54 9.98 -21.52
CA GLU A 536 2.33 9.31 -22.04
C GLU A 536 2.43 7.78 -21.93
N ALA A 537 3.60 7.21 -22.26
CA ALA A 537 3.93 5.77 -22.21
C ALA A 537 5.26 5.55 -21.46
N ARG A 538 5.59 4.33 -21.02
CA ARG A 538 6.85 4.06 -20.26
C ARG A 538 7.46 2.68 -20.51
N SER A 539 6.68 1.77 -21.07
CA SER A 539 7.08 0.39 -21.31
C SER A 539 6.17 -0.21 -22.39
N LEU A 540 6.39 0.17 -23.65
CA LEU A 540 5.50 -0.19 -24.75
C LEU A 540 5.58 -1.67 -25.09
N THR A 541 4.44 -2.35 -25.01
CA THR A 541 4.34 -3.80 -25.19
C THR A 541 4.41 -4.20 -26.66
N GLY A 542 3.85 -3.38 -27.56
CA GLY A 542 3.49 -3.77 -28.92
C GLY A 542 2.08 -4.37 -28.96
N GLY A 543 1.71 -5.04 -30.06
CA GLY A 543 0.38 -5.65 -30.18
C GLY A 543 0.13 -6.34 -31.51
N ILE A 544 -1.10 -6.25 -32.03
CA ILE A 544 -1.63 -7.07 -33.14
C ILE A 544 -2.41 -6.23 -34.16
N VAL A 545 -2.48 -6.67 -35.42
CA VAL A 545 -3.42 -6.10 -36.39
C VAL A 545 -4.76 -6.81 -36.30
N TYR A 546 -5.82 -6.05 -36.00
CA TYR A 546 -7.15 -6.60 -35.75
C TYR A 546 -7.98 -6.73 -37.02
N TYR A 547 -8.64 -7.88 -37.22
CA TYR A 547 -9.54 -8.15 -38.34
C TYR A 547 -10.89 -8.75 -37.93
N GLY A 548 -11.17 -8.83 -36.64
CA GLY A 548 -12.47 -9.31 -36.14
C GLY A 548 -13.65 -8.44 -36.58
N ASP A 549 -14.82 -9.05 -36.60
CA ASP A 549 -16.07 -8.41 -37.05
C ASP A 549 -16.79 -7.64 -35.92
N GLU A 550 -16.44 -7.87 -34.66
CA GLU A 550 -17.04 -7.21 -33.49
C GLU A 550 -16.78 -5.69 -33.48
N HIS A 551 -15.61 -5.25 -33.94
CA HIS A 551 -15.24 -3.82 -34.01
C HIS A 551 -14.83 -3.40 -35.42
N PRO A 552 -15.78 -3.24 -36.37
CA PRO A 552 -15.48 -2.92 -37.77
C PRO A 552 -14.63 -1.66 -37.95
N GLN A 553 -14.80 -0.67 -37.06
CA GLN A 553 -14.03 0.57 -37.04
C GLN A 553 -12.54 0.38 -36.72
N LEU A 554 -12.14 -0.78 -36.18
CA LEU A 554 -10.74 -1.14 -35.89
C LEU A 554 -10.13 -2.08 -36.93
N GLN A 555 -10.89 -2.55 -37.93
CA GLN A 555 -10.35 -3.47 -38.94
C GLN A 555 -9.12 -2.91 -39.66
N GLY A 556 -8.08 -3.74 -39.76
CA GLY A 556 -6.78 -3.39 -40.34
C GLY A 556 -5.96 -2.39 -39.54
N ALA A 557 -6.37 -2.04 -38.31
CA ALA A 557 -5.56 -1.24 -37.41
C ALA A 557 -4.61 -2.11 -36.60
N TYR A 558 -3.37 -1.66 -36.46
CA TYR A 558 -2.42 -2.17 -35.49
C TYR A 558 -2.79 -1.60 -34.11
N ILE A 559 -3.26 -2.47 -33.23
CA ILE A 559 -3.65 -2.17 -31.86
C ILE A 559 -2.49 -2.56 -30.95
N TYR A 560 -2.06 -1.65 -30.10
CA TYR A 560 -0.93 -1.85 -29.19
C TYR A 560 -1.16 -1.09 -27.88
N GLY A 561 -0.40 -1.44 -26.85
CA GLY A 561 -0.54 -0.81 -25.54
C GLY A 561 0.77 -0.73 -24.77
N ASP A 562 0.68 -0.10 -23.60
CA ASP A 562 1.77 0.14 -22.69
C ASP A 562 1.59 -0.64 -21.39
N TYR A 563 2.65 -1.32 -20.95
CA TYR A 563 2.64 -2.14 -19.73
C TYR A 563 2.53 -1.31 -18.44
N SER A 564 3.08 -0.09 -18.44
CA SER A 564 3.20 0.73 -17.22
C SER A 564 2.00 1.67 -17.03
N THR A 565 1.42 2.17 -18.10
CA THR A 565 0.28 3.10 -18.06
C THR A 565 -1.05 2.43 -18.36
N GLY A 566 -1.06 1.27 -19.03
CA GLY A 566 -2.27 0.55 -19.42
C GLY A 566 -3.06 1.20 -20.57
N LYS A 567 -2.52 2.26 -21.18
CA LYS A 567 -3.10 2.91 -22.36
C LYS A 567 -3.01 2.01 -23.59
N ILE A 568 -4.01 2.13 -24.46
CA ILE A 568 -4.14 1.36 -25.70
C ILE A 568 -4.41 2.32 -26.86
N TRP A 569 -3.58 2.22 -27.89
CA TRP A 569 -3.71 2.98 -29.12
C TRP A 569 -3.99 2.04 -30.29
N ALA A 570 -4.53 2.62 -31.35
CA ALA A 570 -4.66 1.94 -32.62
C ALA A 570 -4.27 2.85 -33.77
N GLY A 571 -3.56 2.30 -34.76
CA GLY A 571 -3.13 3.05 -35.93
C GLY A 571 -3.22 2.24 -37.22
N ARG A 572 -3.43 2.92 -38.34
CA ARG A 572 -3.45 2.32 -39.68
C ARG A 572 -2.32 2.87 -40.54
N HIS A 573 -1.74 2.00 -41.36
CA HIS A 573 -0.67 2.34 -42.27
C HIS A 573 -0.85 1.65 -43.63
N ASP A 574 -0.80 2.40 -44.71
CA ASP A 574 -1.06 1.90 -46.08
C ASP A 574 0.20 1.31 -46.78
N GLY A 575 1.28 1.11 -46.01
CA GLY A 575 2.59 0.70 -46.50
C GLY A 575 3.50 1.88 -46.87
N LYS A 576 2.96 3.09 -47.00
CA LYS A 576 3.72 4.31 -47.30
C LYS A 576 3.63 5.35 -46.19
N ARG A 577 2.44 5.53 -45.60
CA ARG A 577 2.18 6.53 -44.57
C ARG A 577 1.13 6.06 -43.58
N ILE A 578 1.13 6.71 -42.42
CA ILE A 578 0.07 6.61 -41.42
C ILE A 578 -1.20 7.25 -42.00
N THR A 579 -2.32 6.56 -41.90
CA THR A 579 -3.63 7.06 -42.36
C THR A 579 -4.57 7.39 -41.20
N TRP A 580 -4.32 6.83 -40.02
CA TRP A 580 -5.08 7.05 -38.80
C TRP A 580 -4.25 6.60 -37.59
N HIS A 581 -4.39 7.30 -36.46
CA HIS A 581 -3.77 6.95 -35.18
C HIS A 581 -4.50 7.68 -34.05
N ASP A 582 -5.06 6.94 -33.09
CA ASP A 582 -5.75 7.49 -31.92
C ASP A 582 -5.50 6.62 -30.67
N GLU A 583 -5.61 7.22 -29.48
CA GLU A 583 -5.84 6.49 -28.24
C GLU A 583 -7.28 5.95 -28.25
N ILE A 584 -7.45 4.64 -28.04
CA ILE A 584 -8.76 3.99 -28.14
C ILE A 584 -9.30 3.48 -26.82
N ALA A 585 -8.45 3.24 -25.82
CA ALA A 585 -8.84 2.88 -24.47
C ALA A 585 -7.76 3.34 -23.46
N ASP A 586 -8.21 3.72 -22.28
CA ASP A 586 -7.38 4.05 -21.12
C ASP A 586 -7.76 3.07 -19.99
N SER A 587 -6.76 2.37 -19.44
CA SER A 587 -6.96 1.33 -18.42
C SER A 587 -5.77 1.32 -17.47
N GLN A 588 -5.88 0.63 -16.33
CA GLN A 588 -4.73 0.42 -15.43
C GLN A 588 -4.10 -0.98 -15.56
N MET A 589 -4.35 -1.70 -16.66
CA MET A 589 -3.81 -3.04 -16.89
C MET A 589 -2.29 -3.03 -17.09
N ALA A 590 -1.59 -4.04 -16.59
CA ALA A 590 -0.21 -4.30 -16.95
C ALA A 590 -0.15 -5.14 -18.22
N ILE A 591 -0.38 -4.48 -19.36
CA ILE A 591 -0.62 -5.12 -20.65
C ILE A 591 0.61 -5.90 -21.11
N ALA A 592 0.53 -7.23 -21.13
CA ALA A 592 1.66 -8.10 -21.52
C ALA A 592 1.56 -8.63 -22.95
N CYS A 593 0.35 -8.76 -23.48
CA CYS A 593 0.08 -9.38 -24.78
C CYS A 593 -1.31 -9.03 -25.30
N PHE A 594 -1.46 -9.01 -26.63
CA PHE A 594 -2.73 -8.95 -27.34
C PHE A 594 -2.87 -10.20 -28.21
N VAL A 595 -4.09 -10.72 -28.36
CA VAL A 595 -4.39 -11.79 -29.32
C VAL A 595 -5.82 -11.63 -29.84
N GLU A 596 -6.06 -11.93 -31.11
CA GLU A 596 -7.41 -12.07 -31.65
C GLU A 596 -7.85 -13.52 -31.47
N ASP A 597 -9.00 -13.75 -30.85
CA ASP A 597 -9.54 -15.10 -30.70
C ASP A 597 -10.49 -15.50 -31.83
N SER A 598 -10.87 -16.77 -31.84
CA SER A 598 -11.77 -17.34 -32.86
C SER A 598 -13.19 -16.79 -32.83
N ASP A 599 -13.58 -16.05 -31.79
CA ASP A 599 -14.86 -15.34 -31.74
C ASP A 599 -14.76 -13.96 -32.40
N GLY A 600 -13.56 -13.53 -32.81
CA GLY A 600 -13.28 -12.20 -33.33
C GLY A 600 -13.12 -11.13 -32.23
N ASP A 601 -12.99 -11.54 -30.96
CA ASP A 601 -12.68 -10.61 -29.87
C ASP A 601 -11.18 -10.31 -29.84
N LEU A 602 -10.84 -9.04 -29.61
CA LEU A 602 -9.48 -8.65 -29.22
C LEU A 602 -9.29 -8.95 -27.74
N LEU A 603 -8.44 -9.93 -27.42
CA LEU A 603 -8.06 -10.26 -26.06
C LEU A 603 -6.83 -9.47 -25.62
N ILE A 604 -6.84 -9.04 -24.36
CA ILE A 604 -5.78 -8.27 -23.71
C ILE A 604 -5.38 -9.02 -22.44
N LEU A 605 -4.09 -9.34 -22.32
CA LEU A 605 -3.56 -10.02 -21.14
C LEU A 605 -3.06 -9.00 -20.11
N ASP A 606 -3.64 -9.00 -18.91
CA ASP A 606 -3.14 -8.27 -17.76
C ASP A 606 -2.24 -9.15 -16.89
N TYR A 607 -0.96 -8.80 -16.81
CA TYR A 607 0.04 -9.54 -16.02
C TYR A 607 -0.22 -9.48 -14.51
N GLN A 608 -0.69 -8.36 -13.98
CA GLN A 608 -0.62 -8.07 -12.54
C GLN A 608 -1.78 -8.68 -11.71
N ASN A 609 -2.96 -8.87 -12.29
CA ASN A 609 -4.14 -9.39 -11.57
C ASN A 609 -4.26 -10.93 -11.58
N GLY A 610 -3.13 -11.64 -11.53
CA GLY A 610 -3.16 -13.11 -11.62
C GLY A 610 -3.34 -13.64 -13.05
N GLY A 611 -3.05 -12.81 -14.06
CA GLY A 611 -3.15 -13.19 -15.46
C GLY A 611 -4.54 -13.08 -16.06
N GLU A 612 -5.28 -12.04 -15.71
CA GLU A 612 -6.64 -11.83 -16.19
C GLU A 612 -6.68 -11.49 -17.68
N ILE A 613 -7.73 -11.95 -18.37
CA ILE A 613 -7.91 -11.76 -19.80
C ILE A 613 -9.13 -10.88 -20.03
N TYR A 614 -8.89 -9.77 -20.70
CA TYR A 614 -9.88 -8.74 -21.01
C TYR A 614 -10.22 -8.74 -22.49
N LYS A 615 -11.31 -8.05 -22.83
CA LYS A 615 -11.64 -7.66 -24.19
C LYS A 615 -12.05 -6.20 -24.26
N LEU A 616 -11.96 -5.60 -25.45
CA LEU A 616 -12.51 -4.26 -25.69
C LEU A 616 -14.00 -4.32 -25.98
N VAL A 617 -14.73 -3.38 -25.39
CA VAL A 617 -16.14 -3.10 -25.70
C VAL A 617 -16.31 -1.59 -25.90
N PRO A 618 -17.34 -1.13 -26.65
CA PRO A 618 -17.63 0.29 -26.76
C PRO A 618 -17.74 0.93 -25.38
N ASN A 619 -17.17 2.12 -25.23
CA ASN A 619 -17.23 2.83 -23.96
C ASN A 619 -18.62 3.43 -23.77
N ASP A 620 -19.30 3.00 -22.71
CA ASP A 620 -20.63 3.47 -22.29
C ASP A 620 -20.55 4.56 -21.20
N GLN A 621 -19.34 4.96 -20.80
CA GLN A 621 -19.12 6.05 -19.85
C GLN A 621 -19.75 7.33 -20.38
N GLN A 622 -20.46 8.02 -19.49
CA GLN A 622 -21.03 9.31 -19.81
C GLN A 622 -19.92 10.35 -20.03
N ASP A 623 -20.03 11.11 -21.12
CA ASP A 623 -19.11 12.20 -21.43
C ASP A 623 -19.37 13.42 -20.53
N TYR A 624 -18.53 13.57 -19.50
CA TYR A 624 -18.54 14.73 -18.60
C TYR A 624 -17.58 15.84 -19.03
N SER A 625 -16.88 15.73 -20.17
CA SER A 625 -15.81 16.67 -20.57
C SER A 625 -16.24 18.12 -20.68
N LYS A 626 -17.52 18.36 -21.01
CA LYS A 626 -18.12 19.69 -21.10
C LYS A 626 -18.53 20.27 -19.75
N THR A 627 -18.80 19.42 -18.77
CA THR A 627 -19.26 19.81 -17.42
C THR A 627 -18.17 19.70 -16.37
N PHE A 628 -17.05 19.02 -16.68
CA PHE A 628 -15.92 18.89 -15.78
C PHE A 628 -15.37 20.27 -15.39
N PRO A 629 -15.15 20.54 -14.09
CA PRO A 629 -14.79 21.87 -13.62
C PRO A 629 -13.43 22.31 -14.16
N ARG A 630 -13.39 23.42 -14.91
CA ARG A 630 -12.13 24.03 -15.39
C ARG A 630 -11.59 25.09 -14.42
N LYS A 631 -12.38 25.46 -13.43
CA LYS A 631 -12.00 26.31 -12.29
C LYS A 631 -12.34 25.62 -10.98
N LEU A 632 -11.63 25.95 -9.91
CA LEU A 632 -12.01 25.44 -8.58
C LEU A 632 -13.37 25.96 -8.14
N SER A 633 -13.75 27.18 -8.53
CA SER A 633 -15.07 27.75 -8.22
C SER A 633 -16.24 26.96 -8.84
N ASP A 634 -15.98 26.22 -9.92
CA ASP A 634 -16.98 25.37 -10.57
C ASP A 634 -17.06 23.96 -9.97
N SER A 635 -16.14 23.59 -9.05
CA SER A 635 -15.97 22.22 -8.58
C SER A 635 -17.05 21.74 -7.61
N GLY A 636 -17.72 22.66 -6.90
CA GLY A 636 -18.61 22.34 -5.78
C GLY A 636 -17.90 21.83 -4.52
N ILE A 637 -16.56 21.70 -4.53
CA ILE A 637 -15.73 21.33 -3.38
C ILE A 637 -15.42 22.54 -2.50
N PHE A 638 -15.47 23.75 -3.06
CA PHE A 638 -15.22 25.00 -2.35
C PHE A 638 -16.51 25.78 -2.19
N SER A 639 -16.79 26.23 -0.96
CA SER A 639 -17.85 27.20 -0.67
C SER A 639 -17.42 28.61 -1.03
N ASN A 640 -16.13 28.93 -0.86
CA ASN A 640 -15.51 30.17 -1.30
C ASN A 640 -14.02 29.96 -1.62
N VAL A 641 -13.67 30.03 -2.91
CA VAL A 641 -12.29 29.79 -3.37
C VAL A 641 -11.34 30.94 -2.96
N ALA A 642 -11.79 32.19 -3.00
CA ALA A 642 -10.94 33.35 -2.73
C ALA A 642 -10.44 33.36 -1.27
N ASP A 643 -11.29 32.93 -0.34
CA ASP A 643 -10.95 32.80 1.08
C ASP A 643 -10.44 31.40 1.45
N TYR A 644 -10.24 30.53 0.45
CA TYR A 644 -9.82 29.13 0.61
C TYR A 644 -10.71 28.33 1.58
N GLN A 645 -12.02 28.51 1.48
CA GLN A 645 -13.01 27.80 2.27
C GLN A 645 -13.58 26.63 1.46
N LEU A 646 -13.38 25.42 1.96
CA LEU A 646 -14.00 24.22 1.40
C LEU A 646 -15.50 24.16 1.77
N ALA A 647 -16.25 23.35 1.04
CA ALA A 647 -17.64 23.07 1.34
C ALA A 647 -17.78 22.26 2.64
N ASP A 648 -18.88 22.47 3.36
CA ASP A 648 -19.22 21.70 4.56
C ASP A 648 -19.19 20.20 4.25
N GLY A 649 -18.55 19.43 5.12
CA GLY A 649 -18.31 17.99 4.94
C GLY A 649 -16.94 17.62 4.40
N ALA A 650 -16.14 18.57 3.92
CA ALA A 650 -14.73 18.31 3.62
C ALA A 650 -13.92 18.07 4.91
N ILE A 651 -13.22 16.94 5.00
CA ILE A 651 -12.54 16.51 6.21
C ILE A 651 -11.06 16.88 6.14
N PRO A 652 -10.55 17.82 6.96
CA PRO A 652 -9.13 18.18 6.94
C PRO A 652 -8.26 17.10 7.55
N TYR A 653 -7.04 16.95 7.03
CA TYR A 653 -6.03 16.08 7.61
C TYR A 653 -4.60 16.55 7.30
N ASP A 654 -3.65 16.08 8.11
CA ASP A 654 -2.21 16.21 7.88
C ASP A 654 -1.50 14.85 8.09
N VAL A 655 -0.24 14.80 7.69
CA VAL A 655 0.57 13.58 7.67
C VAL A 655 1.82 13.77 8.52
N ASN A 656 2.27 12.72 9.21
CA ASN A 656 3.48 12.74 10.04
C ASN A 656 4.76 13.09 9.25
N SER A 657 4.93 12.49 8.07
CA SER A 657 6.08 12.71 7.18
C SER A 657 5.59 13.18 5.80
N PRO A 658 5.63 14.47 5.49
CA PRO A 658 5.13 14.99 4.22
C PRO A 658 6.13 14.74 3.08
N LEU A 659 5.61 14.48 1.88
CA LEU A 659 6.38 14.54 0.63
C LEU A 659 7.07 15.91 0.48
N TRP A 660 8.36 15.91 0.19
CA TRP A 660 9.13 17.10 -0.15
C TRP A 660 8.65 17.67 -1.48
N SER A 661 8.45 19.00 -1.53
CA SER A 661 7.99 19.69 -2.74
C SER A 661 8.58 21.10 -2.76
N ASP A 662 9.91 21.18 -2.74
CA ASP A 662 10.67 22.43 -2.82
C ASP A 662 10.27 23.49 -1.77
N GLY A 663 10.00 23.06 -0.54
CA GLY A 663 9.57 23.92 0.57
C GLY A 663 8.09 24.33 0.54
N ALA A 664 7.27 23.81 -0.38
CA ALA A 664 5.85 24.13 -0.41
C ALA A 664 5.10 23.55 0.79
N LEU A 665 4.33 24.43 1.43
CA LEU A 665 3.38 24.12 2.50
C LEU A 665 2.12 23.51 1.91
N LYS A 666 1.50 22.57 2.63
CA LYS A 666 0.43 21.74 2.10
C LYS A 666 -0.77 21.74 3.04
N THR A 667 -1.96 21.90 2.49
CA THR A 667 -3.22 21.59 3.17
C THR A 667 -3.89 20.44 2.44
N ARG A 668 -4.60 19.56 3.18
CA ARG A 668 -5.19 18.35 2.61
C ARG A 668 -6.58 18.11 3.17
N HIS A 669 -7.47 17.62 2.32
CA HIS A 669 -8.83 17.26 2.70
C HIS A 669 -9.29 15.98 2.01
N ILE A 670 -10.10 15.21 2.70
CA ILE A 670 -10.88 14.11 2.13
C ILE A 670 -12.28 14.65 1.83
N VAL A 671 -12.77 14.44 0.62
CA VAL A 671 -14.13 14.79 0.21
C VAL A 671 -14.85 13.52 -0.21
N LEU A 672 -15.76 13.05 0.65
CA LEU A 672 -16.74 12.03 0.31
C LEU A 672 -17.95 12.70 -0.38
N THR A 673 -18.67 11.95 -1.19
CA THR A 673 -19.76 12.52 -2.01
C THR A 673 -21.14 11.97 -1.67
N ASP A 674 -21.19 10.91 -0.87
CA ASP A 674 -22.42 10.28 -0.40
C ASP A 674 -22.45 10.19 1.14
N ALA A 675 -23.64 10.27 1.74
CA ALA A 675 -23.81 10.13 3.18
C ALA A 675 -23.54 8.71 3.69
N GLU A 676 -23.62 7.71 2.81
CA GLU A 676 -23.36 6.31 3.14
C GLU A 676 -21.90 5.89 2.84
N ASP A 677 -21.10 6.77 2.23
CA ASP A 677 -19.71 6.50 1.86
C ASP A 677 -18.90 6.03 3.08
N LYS A 678 -18.23 4.88 2.98
CA LYS A 678 -17.31 4.38 4.01
C LYS A 678 -15.89 4.25 3.47
N ILE A 679 -14.94 4.85 4.18
CA ILE A 679 -13.50 4.65 4.01
C ILE A 679 -13.12 3.37 4.76
N VAL A 680 -12.42 2.46 4.09
CA VAL A 680 -11.91 1.23 4.72
C VAL A 680 -10.43 1.42 5.04
N ALA A 681 -10.11 1.56 6.32
CA ALA A 681 -8.75 1.65 6.80
C ALA A 681 -8.08 0.26 6.80
N SER A 682 -6.77 0.24 6.54
CA SER A 682 -5.91 -0.91 6.74
C SER A 682 -4.82 -0.55 7.74
N ASP A 683 -4.47 -1.47 8.63
CA ASP A 683 -3.34 -1.29 9.57
C ASP A 683 -2.02 -1.09 8.83
N VAL A 684 -1.88 -1.81 7.70
CA VAL A 684 -0.71 -1.75 6.81
C VAL A 684 -1.14 -1.48 5.38
N GLY A 685 -0.51 -0.50 4.76
CA GLY A 685 -0.73 -0.15 3.37
C GLY A 685 -1.85 0.87 3.17
N ALA A 686 -2.21 1.08 1.91
CA ALA A 686 -3.19 2.11 1.54
C ALA A 686 -4.60 1.76 2.03
N TRP A 687 -5.32 2.80 2.41
CA TRP A 687 -6.75 2.75 2.67
C TRP A 687 -7.54 2.63 1.36
N SER A 688 -8.75 2.09 1.44
CA SER A 688 -9.68 2.04 0.31
C SER A 688 -10.77 3.09 0.49
N PHE A 689 -11.12 3.75 -0.61
CA PHE A 689 -12.09 4.83 -0.61
C PHE A 689 -13.28 4.46 -1.52
N PRO A 690 -14.47 4.99 -1.23
CA PRO A 690 -15.63 4.82 -2.10
C PRO A 690 -15.45 5.57 -3.41
N GLU A 691 -16.25 5.17 -4.39
CA GLU A 691 -16.32 5.79 -5.71
C GLU A 691 -16.64 7.28 -5.62
N ARG A 692 -16.17 8.11 -6.55
CA ARG A 692 -16.30 9.59 -6.57
C ARG A 692 -15.61 10.35 -5.43
N THR A 693 -14.90 9.67 -4.51
CA THR A 693 -14.05 10.34 -3.51
C THR A 693 -13.06 11.30 -4.19
N VAL A 694 -12.93 12.50 -3.63
CA VAL A 694 -11.93 13.49 -4.06
C VAL A 694 -10.96 13.79 -2.92
N LEU A 695 -9.69 13.52 -3.14
CA LEU A 695 -8.62 13.93 -2.23
C LEU A 695 -8.04 15.26 -2.72
N VAL A 696 -8.18 16.28 -1.89
CA VAL A 696 -7.74 17.64 -2.20
C VAL A 696 -6.39 17.89 -1.54
N LYS A 697 -5.43 18.42 -2.30
CA LYS A 697 -4.12 18.83 -1.78
C LYS A 697 -3.72 20.16 -2.39
N SER A 698 -3.62 21.21 -1.58
CA SER A 698 -3.20 22.53 -2.05
C SER A 698 -1.81 22.87 -1.56
N PHE A 699 -1.03 23.49 -2.46
CA PHE A 699 0.36 23.86 -2.28
C PHE A 699 0.46 25.37 -2.22
N SER A 700 1.23 25.86 -1.25
CA SER A 700 1.53 27.28 -1.11
C SER A 700 3.02 27.53 -0.90
N LEU A 701 3.49 28.66 -1.39
CA LEU A 701 4.86 29.15 -1.22
C LEU A 701 4.85 30.49 -0.49
N GLU A 702 5.81 30.68 0.39
CA GLU A 702 6.12 32.00 0.94
C GLU A 702 6.91 32.79 -0.09
N MET A 703 6.38 33.92 -0.55
CA MET A 703 7.05 34.77 -1.54
C MET A 703 8.25 35.51 -0.93
N LYS A 704 8.30 35.59 0.40
CA LYS A 704 9.44 36.01 1.20
C LYS A 704 9.69 34.95 2.27
N GLU A 705 10.88 34.38 2.26
CA GLU A 705 11.29 33.29 3.15
C GLU A 705 11.13 33.68 4.62
N GLY A 706 10.41 32.86 5.40
CA GLY A 706 10.19 33.09 6.82
C GLY A 706 9.16 34.18 7.13
N VAL A 707 8.39 34.63 6.14
CA VAL A 707 7.32 35.63 6.30
C VAL A 707 5.98 35.00 5.87
N PRO A 708 5.23 34.41 6.81
CA PRO A 708 3.97 33.71 6.52
C PRO A 708 2.92 34.55 5.78
N GLU A 709 2.87 35.87 6.01
CA GLU A 709 1.93 36.79 5.36
C GLU A 709 2.22 36.98 3.87
N SER A 710 3.42 36.60 3.41
CA SER A 710 3.81 36.65 2.00
C SER A 710 3.32 35.43 1.21
N ARG A 711 2.69 34.46 1.89
CA ARG A 711 2.27 33.18 1.34
C ARG A 711 1.24 33.35 0.24
N LYS A 712 1.39 32.54 -0.82
CA LYS A 712 0.41 32.41 -1.90
C LYS A 712 0.16 30.96 -2.22
N LEU A 713 -1.10 30.62 -2.46
CA LEU A 713 -1.50 29.38 -3.11
C LEU A 713 -1.01 29.41 -4.55
N ILE A 714 -0.39 28.31 -4.97
CA ILE A 714 0.17 28.16 -6.30
C ILE A 714 -0.51 27.02 -7.08
N GLU A 715 -0.87 25.94 -6.39
CA GLU A 715 -1.47 24.76 -6.99
C GLU A 715 -2.51 24.14 -6.04
N THR A 716 -3.60 23.62 -6.60
CA THR A 716 -4.49 22.66 -5.92
C THR A 716 -4.57 21.40 -6.79
N ARG A 717 -4.30 20.24 -6.20
CA ARG A 717 -4.43 18.94 -6.84
C ARG A 717 -5.67 18.23 -6.32
N PHE A 718 -6.47 17.68 -7.23
CA PHE A 718 -7.49 16.69 -6.94
C PHE A 718 -6.96 15.33 -7.35
N LEU A 719 -7.02 14.34 -6.46
CA LEU A 719 -6.92 12.93 -6.83
C LEU A 719 -8.32 12.34 -6.66
N THR A 720 -8.93 11.92 -7.76
CA THR A 720 -10.35 11.53 -7.81
C THR A 720 -10.48 10.05 -8.08
N LYS A 721 -11.35 9.37 -7.35
CA LYS A 721 -11.69 7.97 -7.63
C LYS A 721 -12.86 7.90 -8.60
N GLN A 722 -12.65 7.31 -9.77
CA GLN A 722 -13.63 7.19 -10.85
C GLN A 722 -13.53 5.82 -11.54
N ASP A 723 -14.64 5.11 -11.70
CA ASP A 723 -14.71 3.74 -12.21
C ASP A 723 -13.70 2.79 -11.56
N ASN A 724 -13.55 2.95 -10.23
CA ASN A 724 -12.57 2.23 -9.41
C ASN A 724 -11.09 2.51 -9.74
N GLU A 725 -10.80 3.52 -10.55
CA GLU A 725 -9.46 4.02 -10.87
C GLU A 725 -9.21 5.39 -10.22
N TRP A 726 -7.95 5.75 -10.02
CA TRP A 726 -7.58 7.07 -9.48
C TRP A 726 -6.98 7.92 -10.58
N VAL A 727 -7.38 9.20 -10.66
CA VAL A 727 -6.82 10.15 -11.63
C VAL A 727 -6.50 11.48 -10.95
N GLY A 728 -5.34 12.07 -11.29
CA GLY A 728 -4.86 13.32 -10.71
C GLY A 728 -5.08 14.53 -11.61
N TYR A 729 -5.68 15.60 -11.07
CA TYR A 729 -5.92 16.87 -11.75
C TYR A 729 -5.26 18.04 -11.01
N SER A 730 -4.37 18.76 -11.68
CA SER A 730 -3.73 19.98 -11.16
C SER A 730 -4.48 21.24 -11.58
N TYR A 731 -4.69 22.16 -10.64
CA TYR A 731 -5.25 23.49 -10.86
C TYR A 731 -4.22 24.54 -10.45
N ARG A 732 -3.95 25.49 -11.33
CA ARG A 732 -3.01 26.60 -11.13
C ARG A 732 -3.74 27.84 -10.62
N TRP A 733 -3.31 28.35 -9.46
CA TRP A 733 -3.87 29.57 -8.88
C TRP A 733 -3.55 30.81 -9.71
N ASN A 734 -4.52 31.73 -9.80
CA ASN A 734 -4.31 33.01 -10.46
C ASN A 734 -3.53 33.99 -9.55
N LYS A 735 -2.98 35.04 -10.17
CA LYS A 735 -2.15 36.02 -9.45
C LYS A 735 -2.94 36.81 -8.40
N SER A 736 -4.25 36.97 -8.58
CA SER A 736 -5.15 37.67 -7.67
C SER A 736 -5.62 36.81 -6.49
N GLN A 737 -5.29 35.51 -6.46
CA GLN A 737 -5.72 34.56 -5.42
C GLN A 737 -7.24 34.46 -5.28
N THR A 738 -7.96 34.62 -6.39
CA THR A 738 -9.43 34.54 -6.42
C THR A 738 -9.95 33.22 -6.97
N ASP A 739 -9.13 32.49 -7.73
CA ASP A 739 -9.49 31.19 -8.31
C ASP A 739 -8.24 30.42 -8.77
N ALA A 740 -8.43 29.15 -9.13
CA ALA A 740 -7.42 28.35 -9.83
C ALA A 740 -8.02 27.63 -11.03
N PHE A 741 -7.19 27.43 -12.06
CA PHE A 741 -7.59 26.95 -13.39
C PHE A 741 -6.95 25.62 -13.70
N LEU A 742 -7.72 24.68 -14.26
CA LEU A 742 -7.23 23.37 -14.64
C LEU A 742 -6.01 23.48 -15.55
N VAL A 743 -4.95 22.75 -15.20
CA VAL A 743 -3.75 22.60 -16.02
C VAL A 743 -4.02 21.55 -17.08
N GLU A 744 -3.54 21.80 -18.31
CA GLU A 744 -3.64 20.89 -19.46
C GLU A 744 -2.99 19.52 -19.17
N SER A 745 -3.31 18.51 -20.00
CA SER A 745 -2.92 17.12 -19.79
C SER A 745 -1.41 16.89 -19.72
N GLU A 746 -0.65 17.70 -20.44
CA GLU A 746 0.81 17.61 -20.61
C GLU A 746 1.55 18.22 -19.42
N GLY A 747 0.83 18.84 -18.48
CA GLY A 747 1.42 19.54 -17.35
C GLY A 747 1.96 20.92 -17.74
N ARG A 748 2.68 21.57 -16.81
CA ARG A 748 3.21 22.92 -17.00
C ARG A 748 4.37 23.21 -16.08
N GLN A 749 5.27 24.10 -16.49
CA GLN A 749 6.23 24.73 -15.59
C GLN A 749 5.99 26.23 -15.42
N GLU A 750 6.26 26.75 -14.22
CA GLU A 750 6.20 28.18 -13.92
C GLU A 750 7.34 28.62 -13.02
N LYS A 751 7.75 29.90 -13.12
CA LYS A 751 8.84 30.49 -12.34
C LYS A 751 8.28 31.50 -11.34
N PHE A 752 8.59 31.31 -10.06
CA PHE A 752 8.25 32.20 -8.96
C PHE A 752 9.50 32.93 -8.47
N ARG A 753 9.38 34.23 -8.17
CA ARG A 753 10.45 35.00 -7.54
C ARG A 753 10.25 34.97 -6.04
N ILE A 754 11.22 34.39 -5.33
CA ILE A 754 11.21 34.25 -3.87
C ILE A 754 12.29 35.14 -3.29
N HIS A 755 11.93 35.99 -2.33
CA HIS A 755 12.90 36.81 -1.60
C HIS A 755 13.44 36.00 -0.42
N THR A 756 14.72 35.68 -0.44
CA THR A 756 15.43 34.98 0.62
C THR A 756 16.37 35.93 1.35
N ASN A 757 16.94 35.48 2.47
CA ASN A 757 17.98 36.22 3.17
C ASN A 757 19.24 36.48 2.31
N ALA A 758 19.46 35.67 1.28
CA ALA A 758 20.57 35.79 0.33
C ALA A 758 20.26 36.62 -0.92
N GLY A 759 19.04 37.17 -1.05
CA GLY A 759 18.60 37.97 -2.20
C GLY A 759 17.34 37.41 -2.88
N VAL A 760 17.11 37.76 -4.15
CA VAL A 760 15.96 37.24 -4.91
C VAL A 760 16.38 36.00 -5.69
N THR A 761 15.74 34.86 -5.42
CA THR A 761 15.93 33.62 -6.16
C THR A 761 14.72 33.30 -7.05
N THR A 762 14.95 32.55 -8.12
CA THR A 762 13.86 32.03 -8.97
C THR A 762 13.63 30.57 -8.64
N GLN A 763 12.42 30.24 -8.20
CA GLN A 763 11.97 28.87 -7.96
C GLN A 763 11.12 28.40 -9.13
N VAL A 764 11.46 27.25 -9.71
CA VAL A 764 10.66 26.58 -10.73
C VAL A 764 9.64 25.69 -10.03
N TRP A 765 8.38 25.78 -10.43
CA TRP A 765 7.32 24.87 -10.02
C TRP A 765 6.87 24.04 -11.23
N ASN A 766 6.79 22.72 -11.04
CA ASN A 766 6.24 21.80 -12.04
C ASN A 766 4.84 21.37 -11.62
N TYR A 767 3.85 21.78 -12.40
CA TYR A 767 2.50 21.23 -12.36
C TYR A 767 2.55 19.90 -13.14
N PRO A 768 2.37 18.75 -12.48
CA PRO A 768 2.54 17.45 -13.12
C PRO A 768 1.56 17.25 -14.28
N SER A 769 2.01 16.57 -15.33
CA SER A 769 1.12 16.00 -16.35
C SER A 769 0.20 14.94 -15.73
N ARG A 770 -0.86 14.53 -16.47
CA ARG A 770 -1.75 13.46 -15.99
C ARG A 770 -1.01 12.16 -15.73
N SER A 771 -0.10 11.77 -16.62
CA SER A 771 0.69 10.55 -16.44
C SER A 771 1.80 10.72 -15.38
N GLU A 772 2.37 11.92 -15.21
CA GLU A 772 3.33 12.18 -14.11
C GLU A 772 2.66 12.02 -12.74
N CYS A 773 1.39 12.42 -12.58
CA CYS A 773 0.62 12.10 -11.38
C CYS A 773 0.55 10.59 -11.15
N MET A 774 0.21 9.83 -12.20
CA MET A 774 0.02 8.38 -12.10
C MET A 774 1.32 7.60 -11.92
N MET A 775 2.48 8.20 -12.21
CA MET A 775 3.78 7.59 -11.91
C MET A 775 4.01 7.39 -10.41
N CYS A 776 3.61 8.36 -9.57
CA CYS A 776 3.65 8.19 -8.11
C CYS A 776 2.38 7.52 -7.58
N HIS A 777 1.23 7.87 -8.15
CA HIS A 777 -0.08 7.32 -7.79
C HIS A 777 -0.36 6.02 -8.54
N ALA A 778 0.65 5.17 -8.71
CA ALA A 778 0.55 3.91 -9.43
C ALA A 778 -0.12 2.80 -8.60
N ARG A 779 -0.61 1.77 -9.28
CA ARG A 779 -1.19 0.57 -8.64
C ARG A 779 -0.24 -0.11 -7.66
N ALA A 780 1.04 -0.19 -7.99
CA ALA A 780 2.06 -0.77 -7.12
C ALA A 780 2.17 -0.02 -5.78
N ALA A 781 2.06 1.31 -5.82
CA ALA A 781 1.99 2.17 -4.63
C ALA A 781 0.58 2.26 -4.02
N LYS A 782 -0.38 1.50 -4.57
CA LYS A 782 -1.81 1.45 -4.20
C LYS A 782 -2.54 2.79 -4.32
N TYR A 783 -2.12 3.62 -5.29
CA TYR A 783 -2.70 4.92 -5.65
C TYR A 783 -2.70 5.99 -4.56
N VAL A 784 -3.34 5.78 -3.41
CA VAL A 784 -3.50 6.82 -2.39
C VAL A 784 -2.26 6.94 -1.51
N LEU A 785 -1.53 8.04 -1.69
CA LEU A 785 -0.30 8.33 -0.96
C LEU A 785 -0.58 9.23 0.25
N GLY A 786 -0.06 8.82 1.41
CA GLY A 786 -0.11 9.61 2.65
C GLY A 786 -1.35 9.40 3.52
N LEU A 787 -2.46 8.87 2.98
CA LEU A 787 -3.61 8.41 3.80
C LEU A 787 -3.39 6.96 4.20
N GLN A 788 -2.67 6.80 5.30
CA GLN A 788 -2.36 5.53 5.92
C GLN A 788 -2.30 5.71 7.43
N THR A 789 -2.54 4.65 8.17
CA THR A 789 -2.60 4.66 9.63
C THR A 789 -1.31 5.23 10.26
N THR A 790 -0.13 4.88 9.73
CA THR A 790 1.18 5.37 10.22
C THR A 790 1.41 6.86 9.97
N GLN A 791 0.76 7.43 8.94
CA GLN A 791 0.84 8.86 8.62
C GLN A 791 -0.17 9.68 9.42
N LEU A 792 -1.34 9.11 9.72
CA LEU A 792 -2.44 9.82 10.35
C LEU A 792 -2.47 9.68 11.88
N ASN A 793 -1.73 8.72 12.46
CA ASN A 793 -1.57 8.61 13.91
C ASN A 793 -0.80 9.82 14.47
N ARG A 794 -1.52 10.91 14.71
CA ARG A 794 -1.07 12.18 15.29
C ARG A 794 -2.27 13.04 15.67
N THR A 795 -2.05 13.93 16.62
CA THR A 795 -2.98 15.01 16.97
C THR A 795 -3.12 16.03 15.83
N PHE A 796 -4.34 16.51 15.62
CA PHE A 796 -4.68 17.57 14.68
C PHE A 796 -5.68 18.54 15.34
N ASP A 797 -5.50 19.82 15.06
CA ASP A 797 -6.39 20.88 15.53
C ASP A 797 -7.56 21.05 14.53
N TYR A 798 -8.76 20.63 14.95
CA TYR A 798 -9.99 20.77 14.18
C TYR A 798 -10.69 22.13 14.44
N GLY A 799 -9.99 23.08 15.05
CA GLY A 799 -10.45 24.44 15.38
C GLY A 799 -11.32 24.51 16.63
N SER A 800 -12.18 23.51 16.86
CA SER A 800 -13.00 23.40 18.07
C SER A 800 -12.28 22.68 19.21
N HIS A 801 -11.39 21.74 18.88
CA HIS A 801 -10.60 20.94 19.81
C HIS A 801 -9.42 20.27 19.07
N GLU A 802 -8.47 19.76 19.83
CA GLU A 802 -7.41 18.88 19.34
C GLU A 802 -7.80 17.41 19.58
N GLU A 803 -7.67 16.57 18.56
CA GLU A 803 -7.94 15.13 18.64
C GLU A 803 -6.94 14.38 17.75
N ASN A 804 -6.67 13.11 18.05
CA ASN A 804 -6.00 12.24 17.08
C ASN A 804 -6.87 12.09 15.83
N GLN A 805 -6.27 12.25 14.65
CA GLN A 805 -7.02 12.20 13.39
C GLN A 805 -7.71 10.87 13.14
N LEU A 806 -7.14 9.77 13.63
CA LEU A 806 -7.73 8.46 13.49
C LEU A 806 -9.01 8.35 14.32
N SER A 807 -8.96 8.74 15.61
CA SER A 807 -10.15 8.81 16.47
C SER A 807 -11.22 9.73 15.88
N TYR A 808 -10.83 10.93 15.42
CA TYR A 808 -11.76 11.86 14.78
C TYR A 808 -12.46 11.24 13.57
N LEU A 809 -11.69 10.64 12.65
CA LEU A 809 -12.21 9.98 11.45
C LEU A 809 -13.16 8.81 11.78
N GLN A 810 -12.90 8.06 12.86
CA GLN A 810 -13.80 7.00 13.32
C GLN A 810 -15.12 7.55 13.83
N ARG A 811 -15.07 8.62 14.64
CA ARG A 811 -16.26 9.26 15.22
C ARG A 811 -17.14 9.94 14.17
N THR A 812 -16.64 10.18 12.96
CA THR A 812 -17.50 10.56 11.82
C THR A 812 -18.49 9.46 11.44
N GLY A 813 -18.24 8.20 11.83
CA GLY A 813 -18.99 7.04 11.39
C GLY A 813 -18.65 6.59 9.97
N HIS A 814 -17.75 7.30 9.25
CA HIS A 814 -17.37 6.99 7.87
C HIS A 814 -16.06 6.22 7.73
N LEU A 815 -15.30 6.01 8.81
CA LEU A 815 -14.12 5.15 8.80
C LEU A 815 -14.46 3.77 9.37
N THR A 816 -14.34 2.73 8.54
CA THR A 816 -14.38 1.34 8.97
C THR A 816 -12.95 0.84 9.15
N ILE A 817 -12.63 0.37 10.36
CA ILE A 817 -11.34 -0.26 10.64
C ILE A 817 -11.48 -1.79 10.58
N ASN A 818 -10.46 -2.39 10.00
CA ASN A 818 -10.32 -3.82 9.83
C ASN A 818 -10.08 -4.53 11.19
N THR A 819 -10.58 -5.76 11.28
CA THR A 819 -10.86 -6.48 12.54
C THR A 819 -9.63 -6.82 13.39
N ALA A 820 -9.86 -7.26 14.64
CA ALA A 820 -8.84 -7.82 15.55
C ALA A 820 -7.88 -8.85 14.89
N GLY A 821 -8.33 -9.62 13.90
CA GLY A 821 -7.47 -10.56 13.16
C GLY A 821 -6.46 -9.91 12.21
N GLN A 822 -6.73 -8.71 11.71
CA GLN A 822 -5.78 -7.90 10.93
C GLN A 822 -4.80 -7.16 11.86
N HIS A 823 -5.28 -6.68 13.02
CA HIS A 823 -4.42 -6.14 14.07
C HIS A 823 -3.41 -7.17 14.59
N ALA A 824 -3.79 -8.44 14.74
CA ALA A 824 -2.89 -9.52 15.15
C ALA A 824 -1.78 -9.78 14.10
N LYS A 825 -2.14 -9.88 12.81
CA LYS A 825 -1.17 -9.97 11.71
C LYS A 825 -0.24 -8.76 11.65
N PHE A 826 -0.75 -7.57 12.01
CA PHE A 826 0.06 -6.38 12.13
C PHE A 826 0.98 -6.41 13.34
N ALA A 827 0.53 -6.88 14.51
CA ALA A 827 1.37 -7.06 15.70
C ALA A 827 2.54 -8.02 15.42
N GLU A 828 2.29 -9.12 14.70
CA GLU A 828 3.34 -10.02 14.20
C GLU A 828 4.33 -9.31 13.26
N HIS A 829 3.89 -8.33 12.47
CA HIS A 829 4.77 -7.47 11.65
C HIS A 829 5.40 -6.30 12.44
N ARG A 830 4.78 -5.85 13.54
CA ARG A 830 5.21 -4.76 14.44
C ARG A 830 6.54 -5.12 15.12
N GLU A 831 6.73 -6.40 15.45
CA GLU A 831 7.96 -6.99 16.03
C GLU A 831 9.23 -6.66 15.24
N PHE A 832 9.08 -6.40 13.93
CA PHE A 832 10.16 -6.17 12.99
C PHE A 832 10.37 -4.69 12.63
N LEU A 833 9.38 -3.82 12.89
CA LEU A 833 9.30 -2.48 12.31
C LEU A 833 9.51 -1.35 13.30
N THR A 834 9.31 -1.60 14.60
CA THR A 834 9.46 -0.58 15.64
C THR A 834 10.54 -0.89 16.67
N SER A 835 11.32 -1.96 16.50
CA SER A 835 12.31 -2.34 17.50
C SER A 835 13.58 -1.50 17.38
N PHE A 836 13.54 -0.34 18.03
CA PHE A 836 14.71 0.34 18.58
C PHE A 836 15.41 -0.48 19.68
N ASP A 837 14.98 -1.73 19.92
CA ASP A 837 15.66 -2.76 20.71
C ASP A 837 15.11 -4.14 20.32
N LYS A 838 15.97 -4.99 19.73
CA LYS A 838 15.61 -6.36 19.31
C LYS A 838 15.14 -7.24 20.46
N THR A 839 15.63 -6.98 21.68
CA THR A 839 15.34 -7.76 22.89
C THR A 839 13.90 -7.52 23.34
N ARG A 840 13.49 -6.25 23.39
CA ARG A 840 12.13 -5.84 23.74
C ARG A 840 11.09 -6.34 22.74
N SER A 841 11.41 -6.37 21.45
CA SER A 841 10.53 -6.98 20.43
C SER A 841 10.31 -8.47 20.66
N GLN A 842 11.36 -9.22 21.02
CA GLN A 842 11.26 -10.66 21.31
C GLN A 842 10.47 -10.96 22.60
N GLU A 843 10.41 -10.01 23.54
CA GLU A 843 9.60 -10.12 24.75
C GLU A 843 8.12 -9.81 24.47
N ILE A 844 7.82 -8.73 23.73
CA ILE A 844 6.45 -8.37 23.32
C ILE A 844 5.84 -9.47 22.43
N ALA A 845 6.63 -10.06 21.53
CA ALA A 845 6.21 -11.18 20.67
C ALA A 845 5.69 -12.40 21.45
N LYS A 846 6.30 -12.67 22.60
CA LYS A 846 5.90 -13.77 23.48
C LYS A 846 4.58 -13.47 24.21
N GLN A 847 4.24 -12.19 24.41
CA GLN A 847 3.02 -11.72 25.06
C GLN A 847 1.80 -11.68 24.13
N VAL A 848 1.99 -11.63 22.80
CA VAL A 848 0.89 -11.54 21.80
C VAL A 848 0.19 -12.88 21.56
N LYS A 849 0.80 -14.03 21.88
CA LYS A 849 0.11 -15.32 21.77
C LYS A 849 -1.00 -15.42 22.81
N SER A 850 -2.23 -15.43 22.34
CA SER A 850 -3.38 -15.53 23.23
C SER A 850 -3.31 -16.80 24.06
N ALA A 851 -3.46 -16.68 25.38
CA ALA A 851 -3.65 -17.85 26.22
C ALA A 851 -4.94 -18.59 25.77
N PRO A 852 -5.01 -19.93 25.87
CA PRO A 852 -6.16 -20.72 25.43
C PRO A 852 -7.51 -20.23 25.98
N ASP A 853 -7.49 -19.53 27.12
CA ASP A 853 -8.66 -19.05 27.85
C ASP A 853 -8.61 -17.53 28.10
N GLN A 854 -8.06 -16.73 27.17
CA GLN A 854 -8.07 -15.26 27.27
C GLN A 854 -9.35 -14.66 26.65
N ARG A 855 -9.80 -13.50 27.16
CA ARG A 855 -10.86 -12.71 26.52
C ARG A 855 -10.40 -12.28 25.12
N PRO A 856 -11.26 -12.34 24.08
CA PRO A 856 -10.92 -11.81 22.77
C PRO A 856 -10.56 -10.33 22.84
N MET A 857 -9.57 -9.91 22.06
CA MET A 857 -9.27 -8.49 21.88
C MET A 857 -10.49 -7.76 21.30
N ALA A 858 -10.58 -6.44 21.56
CA ALA A 858 -11.65 -5.62 21.04
C ALA A 858 -11.74 -5.67 19.50
N ASN A 859 -12.96 -5.82 18.98
CA ASN A 859 -13.27 -5.88 17.54
C ASN A 859 -14.49 -5.02 17.19
N ASP A 860 -14.53 -3.84 17.79
CA ASP A 860 -15.62 -2.87 17.79
C ASP A 860 -15.45 -1.78 16.70
N GLY A 861 -14.53 -1.99 15.75
CA GLY A 861 -14.13 -0.97 14.77
C GLY A 861 -13.17 0.08 15.33
N TYR A 862 -12.73 -0.08 16.59
CA TYR A 862 -11.70 0.73 17.22
C TYR A 862 -10.36 -0.03 17.34
N PHE A 863 -9.24 0.70 17.40
CA PHE A 863 -7.93 0.06 17.49
C PHE A 863 -7.82 -0.78 18.76
N ALA A 864 -7.55 -2.07 18.60
CA ALA A 864 -7.57 -3.01 19.71
C ALA A 864 -6.41 -2.81 20.71
N SER A 865 -5.34 -2.12 20.29
CA SER A 865 -4.12 -1.87 21.06
C SER A 865 -3.87 -0.39 21.38
N GLY A 866 -4.86 0.48 21.22
CA GLY A 866 -4.72 1.93 21.36
C GLY A 866 -3.85 2.60 20.29
N GLU A 867 -3.74 3.93 20.38
CA GLU A 867 -2.99 4.78 19.46
C GLU A 867 -1.48 4.68 19.70
N GLN A 868 -1.04 4.51 20.94
CA GLN A 868 0.37 4.37 21.30
C GLN A 868 0.97 3.06 20.80
N GLY A 869 0.15 2.02 20.62
CA GLY A 869 0.59 0.78 19.99
C GLY A 869 0.94 0.96 18.51
N ILE A 870 0.38 1.95 17.82
CA ILE A 870 0.48 2.05 16.36
C ILE A 870 1.79 2.74 15.96
N PRO A 871 2.65 2.10 15.14
CA PRO A 871 3.80 2.74 14.51
C PRO A 871 3.39 4.04 13.82
N LYS A 872 4.04 5.15 14.14
CA LYS A 872 3.88 6.43 13.45
C LYS A 872 5.15 6.76 12.69
N LEU A 873 5.00 7.40 11.53
CA LEU A 873 6.15 8.00 10.86
C LEU A 873 6.66 9.18 11.69
N ALA A 874 7.94 9.49 11.52
CA ALA A 874 8.56 10.66 12.13
C ALA A 874 8.76 11.76 11.08
N ASN A 875 8.47 13.00 11.47
CA ASN A 875 8.89 14.15 10.70
C ASN A 875 10.42 14.26 10.76
N VAL A 876 11.07 14.69 9.68
CA VAL A 876 12.52 14.89 9.64
C VAL A 876 13.03 15.83 10.74
N SER A 877 12.20 16.82 11.13
CA SER A 877 12.52 17.82 12.15
C SER A 877 12.21 17.37 13.58
N ASP A 878 11.58 16.20 13.79
CA ASP A 878 11.21 15.70 15.11
C ASP A 878 12.43 15.14 15.87
N LYS A 879 13.06 15.98 16.68
CA LYS A 879 14.26 15.62 17.45
C LYS A 879 14.00 14.60 18.57
N SER A 880 12.74 14.33 18.93
CA SER A 880 12.40 13.29 19.90
C SER A 880 12.45 11.88 19.29
N ALA A 881 12.33 11.79 17.95
CA ALA A 881 12.45 10.54 17.22
C ALA A 881 13.92 10.19 16.92
N SER A 882 14.21 8.89 16.89
CA SER A 882 15.53 8.37 16.51
C SER A 882 15.93 8.83 15.09
N ILE A 883 17.23 8.84 14.80
CA ILE A 883 17.70 9.23 13.47
C ILE A 883 17.20 8.29 12.37
N GLU A 884 17.15 6.99 12.66
CA GLU A 884 16.66 5.98 11.72
C GLU A 884 15.17 6.17 11.42
N SER A 885 14.33 6.41 12.44
CA SER A 885 12.89 6.68 12.23
C SER A 885 12.68 7.84 11.27
N ARG A 886 13.40 8.95 11.48
CA ARG A 886 13.31 10.15 10.65
C ARG A 886 13.79 9.87 9.22
N ALA A 887 14.95 9.24 9.08
CA ALA A 887 15.53 8.91 7.78
C ALA A 887 14.61 7.99 6.96
N ARG A 888 14.13 6.90 7.57
CA ARG A 888 13.26 5.92 6.90
C ARG A 888 11.87 6.50 6.60
N SER A 889 11.33 7.36 7.46
CA SER A 889 10.04 8.02 7.22
C SER A 889 10.11 8.97 6.02
N TYR A 890 11.23 9.69 5.90
CA TYR A 890 11.50 10.53 4.73
C TYR A 890 11.64 9.69 3.46
N ILE A 891 12.47 8.65 3.48
CA ILE A 891 12.66 7.75 2.33
C ILE A 891 11.33 7.12 1.92
N TYR A 892 10.51 6.69 2.88
CA TYR A 892 9.19 6.15 2.62
C TYR A 892 8.30 7.14 1.88
N SER A 893 8.18 8.36 2.41
CA SER A 893 7.26 9.37 1.88
C SER A 893 7.68 9.94 0.52
N ASN A 894 8.96 9.88 0.18
CA ASN A 894 9.54 10.53 -0.99
C ASN A 894 10.03 9.56 -2.07
N CYS A 895 10.38 8.33 -1.72
CA CYS A 895 11.04 7.38 -2.61
C CYS A 895 10.29 6.06 -2.74
N ALA A 896 9.50 5.64 -1.74
CA ALA A 896 8.92 4.31 -1.75
C ALA A 896 8.01 4.04 -2.94
N GLN A 897 7.29 5.05 -3.44
CA GLN A 897 6.35 4.89 -4.54
C GLN A 897 7.01 4.30 -5.81
N CYS A 898 8.27 4.65 -6.07
CA CYS A 898 9.06 4.10 -7.18
C CYS A 898 9.86 2.83 -6.78
N HIS A 899 10.03 2.61 -5.48
CA HIS A 899 10.84 1.56 -4.86
C HIS A 899 9.97 0.62 -4.01
N VAL A 900 8.84 0.21 -4.59
CA VAL A 900 8.02 -0.92 -4.13
C VAL A 900 8.09 -2.04 -5.16
N GLY A 901 7.68 -3.26 -4.79
CA GLY A 901 7.51 -4.33 -5.78
C GLY A 901 6.65 -3.88 -6.97
N ALA A 902 7.21 -3.96 -8.19
CA ALA A 902 6.59 -3.47 -9.43
C ALA A 902 6.32 -1.93 -9.51
N GLY A 903 6.98 -1.11 -8.69
CA GLY A 903 6.82 0.35 -8.64
C GLY A 903 7.39 1.18 -9.80
N GLY A 904 7.84 0.55 -10.89
CA GLY A 904 8.27 1.25 -12.11
C GLY A 904 9.64 1.96 -12.05
N GLY A 905 10.54 1.57 -11.14
CA GLY A 905 11.87 2.19 -10.99
C GLY A 905 13.08 1.32 -11.30
N ASN A 906 12.91 0.14 -11.93
CA ASN A 906 13.99 -0.86 -12.18
C ASN A 906 14.88 -1.16 -10.96
N SER A 907 14.38 -0.94 -9.76
CA SER A 907 15.20 -0.93 -8.57
C SER A 907 14.89 -2.15 -7.72
N GLN A 908 15.93 -2.96 -7.47
CA GLN A 908 15.89 -4.01 -6.44
C GLN A 908 15.83 -3.44 -5.01
N MET A 909 15.65 -2.12 -4.83
CA MET A 909 15.48 -1.49 -3.53
C MET A 909 14.02 -1.52 -3.13
N HIS A 910 13.77 -1.84 -1.87
CA HIS A 910 12.45 -1.89 -1.28
C HIS A 910 12.38 -0.85 -0.17
N PHE A 911 11.53 0.17 -0.32
CA PHE A 911 11.42 1.27 0.65
C PHE A 911 10.07 1.33 1.32
N GLU A 912 9.23 0.30 1.19
CA GLU A 912 7.99 0.20 1.95
C GLU A 912 8.31 0.28 3.45
N TRP A 913 7.49 1.03 4.20
CA TRP A 913 7.71 1.27 5.62
C TRP A 913 7.84 -0.04 6.43
N THR A 914 7.20 -1.11 5.94
CA THR A 914 7.19 -2.42 6.55
C THR A 914 8.36 -3.34 6.18
N ARG A 915 9.44 -2.82 5.58
CA ARG A 915 10.66 -3.59 5.27
C ARG A 915 11.76 -3.32 6.26
N SER A 916 12.49 -4.34 6.74
CA SER A 916 13.73 -4.07 7.50
C SER A 916 14.86 -3.63 6.60
N LEU A 917 15.91 -3.10 7.20
CA LEU A 917 17.12 -2.69 6.48
C LEU A 917 17.70 -3.80 5.58
N SER A 918 17.64 -5.07 5.99
CA SER A 918 18.12 -6.18 5.15
C SER A 918 17.19 -6.45 3.97
N GLU A 919 15.88 -6.35 4.16
CA GLU A 919 14.89 -6.53 3.09
C GLU A 919 14.84 -5.35 2.12
N MET A 920 15.23 -4.15 2.57
CA MET A 920 15.35 -2.99 1.69
C MET A 920 16.35 -3.22 0.55
N ASN A 921 17.28 -4.20 0.71
CA ASN A 921 18.28 -4.58 -0.28
C ASN A 921 19.11 -3.39 -0.79
N VAL A 922 19.58 -2.57 0.15
CA VAL A 922 20.38 -1.35 -0.13
C VAL A 922 21.78 -1.35 0.50
N VAL A 923 21.99 -2.09 1.58
CA VAL A 923 23.28 -2.07 2.30
C VAL A 923 24.30 -2.94 1.60
N ASN A 924 25.46 -2.35 1.25
CA ASN A 924 26.55 -3.00 0.54
C ASN A 924 26.12 -3.65 -0.81
N LYS A 925 25.11 -3.05 -1.46
CA LYS A 925 24.61 -3.49 -2.76
C LYS A 925 25.11 -2.56 -3.86
N GLN A 926 25.46 -3.13 -5.00
CA GLN A 926 25.88 -2.34 -6.16
C GLN A 926 24.68 -1.62 -6.79
N PRO A 927 24.80 -0.32 -7.12
CA PRO A 927 23.75 0.39 -7.83
C PRO A 927 23.64 -0.10 -9.28
N LEU A 928 22.42 -0.32 -9.76
CA LEU A 928 22.18 -0.75 -11.15
C LEU A 928 22.46 0.37 -12.18
N HIS A 929 22.11 1.62 -11.85
CA HIS A 929 22.23 2.77 -12.77
C HIS A 929 23.58 3.51 -12.67
N GLY A 930 24.66 2.77 -12.39
CA GLY A 930 26.01 3.28 -12.19
C GLY A 930 26.22 4.09 -10.90
N ASN A 931 27.49 4.36 -10.57
CA ASN A 931 27.86 4.92 -9.28
C ASN A 931 27.72 6.45 -9.19
N LYS A 932 27.26 7.12 -10.26
CA LYS A 932 27.05 8.59 -10.34
C LYS A 932 28.24 9.42 -9.81
N GLY A 933 29.46 8.98 -10.15
CA GLY A 933 30.71 9.64 -9.77
C GLY A 933 31.23 9.29 -8.37
N VAL A 934 30.63 8.32 -7.68
CA VAL A 934 31.15 7.76 -6.41
C VAL A 934 32.10 6.58 -6.74
N PRO A 935 33.42 6.70 -6.52
CA PRO A 935 34.35 5.60 -6.77
C PRO A 935 34.00 4.38 -5.90
N GLU A 936 33.84 3.21 -6.54
CA GLU A 936 33.43 1.95 -5.87
C GLU A 936 32.16 2.08 -5.00
N GLY A 937 31.30 3.05 -5.31
CA GLY A 937 30.12 3.38 -4.50
C GLY A 937 29.10 2.25 -4.45
N MET A 938 28.63 1.93 -3.25
CA MET A 938 27.47 1.08 -3.02
C MET A 938 26.21 1.94 -2.82
N LEU A 939 25.02 1.34 -2.93
CA LEU A 939 23.75 2.02 -2.66
C LEU A 939 23.76 2.69 -1.28
N ILE A 940 24.07 1.92 -0.23
CA ILE A 940 24.47 2.42 1.09
C ILE A 940 25.72 1.68 1.54
N THR A 941 26.76 2.42 1.93
CA THR A 941 27.96 1.90 2.59
C THR A 941 27.91 2.28 4.07
N PRO A 942 27.73 1.32 5.01
CA PRO A 942 27.66 1.61 6.44
C PRO A 942 28.85 2.42 6.94
N GLY A 943 28.59 3.44 7.78
CA GLY A 943 29.59 4.35 8.31
C GLY A 943 30.21 5.32 7.29
N LYS A 944 29.89 5.21 5.99
CA LYS A 944 30.54 5.98 4.91
C LYS A 944 29.51 6.66 4.00
N PRO A 945 28.92 7.79 4.41
CA PRO A 945 27.94 8.51 3.62
C PRO A 945 28.45 8.97 2.25
N ASP A 946 29.72 9.39 2.18
CA ASP A 946 30.31 9.87 0.92
C ASP A 946 30.60 8.73 -0.07
N ALA A 947 30.58 7.48 0.40
CA ALA A 947 30.66 6.27 -0.43
C ALA A 947 29.27 5.67 -0.72
N SER A 948 28.18 6.40 -0.41
CA SER A 948 26.80 5.93 -0.56
C SER A 948 26.06 6.64 -1.70
N VAL A 949 25.70 5.88 -2.73
CA VAL A 949 25.08 6.37 -3.97
C VAL A 949 23.67 6.92 -3.71
N LEU A 950 22.93 6.37 -2.74
CA LEU A 950 21.61 6.90 -2.36
C LEU A 950 21.69 8.39 -1.98
N LEU A 951 22.64 8.75 -1.12
CA LEU A 951 22.83 10.14 -0.68
C LEU A 951 23.29 11.04 -1.83
N LYS A 952 24.13 10.52 -2.74
CA LYS A 952 24.52 11.24 -3.96
C LYS A 952 23.33 11.54 -4.87
N ARG A 953 22.40 10.59 -5.03
CA ARG A 953 21.18 10.77 -5.83
C ARG A 953 20.24 11.80 -5.20
N MET A 954 20.11 11.80 -3.88
CA MET A 954 19.29 12.76 -3.14
C MET A 954 19.78 14.21 -3.24
N THR A 955 21.09 14.39 -3.38
CA THR A 955 21.76 15.71 -3.51
C THR A 955 21.93 16.16 -4.97
N THR A 956 21.65 15.30 -5.95
CA THR A 956 21.74 15.62 -7.38
C THR A 956 20.42 16.17 -7.90
N ARG A 957 20.45 17.18 -8.78
CA ARG A 957 19.27 17.66 -9.51
C ARG A 957 19.48 17.51 -11.02
N GLY A 958 18.49 16.99 -11.73
CA GLY A 958 18.58 16.59 -13.14
C GLY A 958 18.71 15.07 -13.34
N SER A 959 19.48 14.63 -14.34
CA SER A 959 19.61 13.20 -14.65
C SER A 959 20.12 12.39 -13.46
N GLY A 960 19.41 11.31 -13.12
CA GLY A 960 19.74 10.42 -12.00
C GLY A 960 19.42 10.95 -10.60
N GLN A 961 18.64 12.02 -10.47
CA GLN A 961 18.17 12.54 -9.18
C GLN A 961 17.19 11.58 -8.48
N MET A 962 17.09 11.68 -7.15
CA MET A 962 16.01 11.07 -6.37
C MET A 962 15.42 12.08 -5.38
N PRO A 963 14.09 12.28 -5.35
CA PRO A 963 13.06 11.72 -6.23
C PRO A 963 13.16 12.23 -7.68
N ILE A 964 12.73 11.43 -8.67
CA ILE A 964 12.88 11.76 -10.09
C ILE A 964 11.94 12.88 -10.59
N ILE A 965 10.79 13.08 -9.93
CA ILE A 965 9.82 14.13 -10.27
C ILE A 965 9.50 15.02 -9.08
N ALA A 966 8.75 16.10 -9.34
CA ALA A 966 8.19 17.04 -8.36
C ALA A 966 9.17 17.94 -7.60
N THR A 967 10.50 17.77 -7.74
CA THR A 967 11.49 18.56 -6.98
C THR A 967 12.59 19.16 -7.87
N HIS A 968 12.96 20.40 -7.58
CA HIS A 968 14.09 21.13 -8.17
C HIS A 968 15.10 21.62 -7.11
N LYS A 969 14.76 21.49 -5.82
CA LYS A 969 15.61 21.88 -4.69
C LYS A 969 15.96 20.68 -3.84
N VAL A 970 17.18 20.69 -3.30
CA VAL A 970 17.65 19.73 -2.29
C VAL A 970 16.94 19.99 -0.97
N ASP A 971 16.44 18.93 -0.34
CA ASP A 971 16.02 18.97 1.05
C ASP A 971 17.25 18.76 1.93
N GLU A 972 17.89 19.86 2.33
CA GLU A 972 19.15 19.82 3.06
C GLU A 972 19.00 19.20 4.47
N GLU A 973 17.84 19.37 5.10
CA GLU A 973 17.55 18.77 6.41
C GLU A 973 17.44 17.26 6.30
N ALA A 974 16.69 16.76 5.31
CA ALA A 974 16.59 15.32 5.05
C ALA A 974 17.93 14.70 4.64
N VAL A 975 18.72 15.39 3.82
CA VAL A 975 20.08 14.96 3.46
C VAL A 975 20.96 14.86 4.71
N SER A 976 20.87 15.83 5.63
CA SER A 976 21.62 15.79 6.90
C SER A 976 21.21 14.60 7.77
N VAL A 977 19.90 14.37 7.93
CA VAL A 977 19.38 13.24 8.71
C VAL A 977 19.80 11.89 8.12
N ILE A 978 19.71 11.72 6.79
CA ILE A 978 20.08 10.47 6.13
C ILE A 978 21.59 10.27 6.14
N ARG A 979 22.38 11.35 6.00
CA ARG A 979 23.83 11.29 6.20
C ARG A 979 24.17 10.78 7.60
N GLN A 980 23.56 11.35 8.63
CA GLN A 980 23.78 10.92 10.02
C GLN A 980 23.36 9.47 10.22
N TRP A 981 22.19 9.08 9.71
CA TRP A 981 21.74 7.69 9.77
C TRP A 981 22.76 6.73 9.14
N ILE A 982 23.30 7.03 7.96
CA ILE A 982 24.34 6.20 7.31
C ILE A 982 25.63 6.16 8.15
N GLN A 983 26.00 7.24 8.84
CA GLN A 983 27.17 7.26 9.73
C GLN A 983 27.00 6.32 10.93
N GLU A 984 25.78 6.23 11.46
CA GLU A 984 25.44 5.40 12.62
C GLU A 984 25.20 3.92 12.26
N LEU A 985 25.10 3.58 10.96
CA LEU A 985 25.05 2.19 10.54
C LEU A 985 26.37 1.48 10.83
N ASN A 986 26.29 0.41 11.63
CA ASN A 986 27.39 -0.51 11.87
C ASN A 986 27.52 -1.52 10.72
N ASN A 987 28.76 -1.97 10.47
CA ASN A 987 29.08 -2.99 9.46
C ASN A 987 28.55 -4.38 9.83
#